data_AF-F4WNM3-F1
#
_entry.id   AF-F4WNM3-F1
#
_cell.length_a   1.000
_cell.length_b   1.000
_cell.length_c   1.000
_cell.angle_alpha   90.00
_cell.angle_beta   90.00
_cell.angle_gamma   90.00
#
_symmetry.space_group_name_H-M   'P 1'
#
loop_
_entity.id
_entity.type
_entity.pdbx_description
1 polymer ?
#
loop_
_entity_poly.entity_id
_entity_poly.type
_entity_poly.pdbx_seq_one_letter_code
_entity_poly.pdbx_strand_id
1 'polypeptide(L)'
;MSEFKLHHLIVQLIELLGSESAPERHLEKLQKESLTTNTLNVVAPHSCIQHLAKISSVPELFIQKYEELKSKKVDLLGPFVQTLELISQDEELKKYLSRSLPRATTSSLKDPTITQEDLPKICKTVIKAAVEGGKKLNQQVCSISKKSDGTSVKHNWVIERPRITWDFHSDTTVALYQKVVPIVSQESILLWDILYCLKGIDGSYIVSEPLTSPYGVKTFNISPDVGISFKQLAQQILPLASYYSMTVRFVEEKVSPDDGQVNHALRGAIRSLLKDYLLFVVQLETEHIHGKLSLQKLWFYIQPTMLTMSILSQITSTICKANARGGKVLSLLHEQTLNNVSGEAKSKELCLYLMQAASMPYMQILEKWVYKGVICDPYQEFFVEDNELIQREELPVDYSADYWEKRYTMRLERIPVFLNEHAQTILRTGKYFNVIRQCGKTVQWGKQEPLSYQYQGQKYIAAIDRAYSEAARKLLEVLMKENDLMGRLRSVKSYFLLAQGDFVVQFMNLCEAELNKSMYDIVLHRLASLLEVALRMSTADSDPYKDDLKPELLPYDLQYQMFRILSIQTRDEKEYCFQAGKVLTGLEAFVFNYDVKWPVSLIINRKAIACYQMLFRHLFYCKYVERLLCRVWISNKIAKTFTHEVAMAYRQAFSLRQRMLDCIQHLEYYMMVEVVEPNWLKFINKMSKVSNVDDVLSVHQDLQDSYLKECMLTDPDLLSCITGICAICVEFCNFMQRMSRYYIDAELTSMIGTCQEDVYEYEIENSSTAKDGTGSFEETIVSLDEKFTKVLTRLLDRICDLGCDNNNEKLLNVLCRLDFNMFYTDILIRRGREKTDAQQDISG
;
A
#
# COMPACT_ATOMS: atom_id res chain seq x y z
N MET A 1 -51.53 13.58 -12.52
CA MET A 1 -51.52 12.10 -12.52
C MET A 1 -52.96 11.63 -12.61
N SER A 2 -53.29 10.62 -13.43
CA SER A 2 -54.67 10.11 -13.51
C SER A 2 -55.10 9.53 -12.15
N GLU A 3 -56.34 9.79 -11.73
CA GLU A 3 -56.88 9.40 -10.41
C GLU A 3 -56.70 7.90 -10.13
N PHE A 4 -56.81 7.07 -11.16
CA PHE A 4 -56.57 5.63 -11.08
C PHE A 4 -55.13 5.25 -10.68
N LYS A 5 -54.13 6.01 -11.13
CA LYS A 5 -52.72 5.78 -10.77
C LYS A 5 -52.43 6.22 -9.34
N LEU A 6 -53.09 7.30 -8.89
CA LEU A 6 -52.98 7.78 -7.51
C LEU A 6 -53.64 6.82 -6.53
N HIS A 7 -54.84 6.33 -6.86
CA HIS A 7 -55.54 5.31 -6.08
C HIS A 7 -54.71 4.01 -5.99
N HIS A 8 -54.11 3.56 -7.10
CA HIS A 8 -53.26 2.37 -7.11
C HIS A 8 -52.02 2.51 -6.22
N LEU A 9 -51.36 3.68 -6.24
CA LEU A 9 -50.19 3.93 -5.39
C LEU A 9 -50.55 4.06 -3.91
N ILE A 10 -51.71 4.64 -3.59
CA ILE A 10 -52.21 4.74 -2.21
C ILE A 10 -52.61 3.37 -1.68
N VAL A 11 -53.24 2.52 -2.50
CA VAL A 11 -53.52 1.12 -2.16
C VAL A 11 -52.23 0.35 -1.93
N GLN A 12 -51.23 0.48 -2.80
CA GLN A 12 -49.93 -0.16 -2.61
C GLN A 12 -49.20 0.33 -1.36
N LEU A 13 -49.30 1.61 -1.01
CA LEU A 13 -48.71 2.16 0.22
C LEU A 13 -49.43 1.65 1.47
N ILE A 14 -50.76 1.52 1.44
CA ILE A 14 -51.54 0.97 2.57
C ILE A 14 -51.27 -0.53 2.73
N GLU A 15 -51.15 -1.28 1.62
CA GLU A 15 -50.75 -2.70 1.65
C GLU A 15 -49.31 -2.88 2.17
N LEU A 16 -48.37 -2.03 1.77
CA LEU A 16 -46.98 -2.07 2.25
C LEU A 16 -46.85 -1.67 3.73
N LEU A 17 -47.80 -0.88 4.24
CA LEU A 17 -47.85 -0.43 5.63
C LEU A 17 -48.76 -1.29 6.51
N GLY A 18 -49.47 -2.27 5.93
CA GLY A 18 -50.20 -3.32 6.67
C GLY A 18 -51.33 -2.83 7.57
N SER A 19 -52.07 -1.78 7.17
CA SER A 19 -53.22 -1.23 7.91
C SER A 19 -54.53 -1.44 7.13
N GLU A 20 -55.65 -1.70 7.82
CA GLU A 20 -56.97 -1.97 7.24
C GLU A 20 -57.85 -0.70 7.03
N SER A 21 -57.26 0.47 6.79
CA SER A 21 -58.06 1.67 6.52
C SER A 21 -58.46 1.79 5.04
N ALA A 22 -59.74 2.13 4.79
CA ALA A 22 -60.26 2.23 3.43
C ALA A 22 -59.61 3.38 2.63
N PRO A 23 -59.06 3.11 1.42
CA PRO A 23 -58.29 4.06 0.62
C PRO A 23 -59.11 5.27 0.13
N GLU A 24 -60.43 5.10 -0.01
CA GLU A 24 -61.36 6.13 -0.50
C GLU A 24 -61.46 7.35 0.43
N ARG A 25 -61.33 7.17 1.77
CA ARG A 25 -61.35 8.29 2.73
C ARG A 25 -60.12 9.20 2.61
N HIS A 26 -58.98 8.65 2.20
CA HIS A 26 -57.75 9.39 2.01
C HIS A 26 -57.74 10.10 0.65
N LEU A 27 -58.32 9.47 -0.38
CA LEU A 27 -58.52 10.08 -1.69
C LEU A 27 -59.52 11.25 -1.64
N GLU A 28 -60.66 11.09 -0.93
CA GLU A 28 -61.66 12.15 -0.77
C GLU A 28 -61.11 13.36 0.02
N LYS A 29 -60.24 13.15 1.00
CA LYS A 29 -59.57 14.25 1.73
C LYS A 29 -58.54 14.97 0.87
N LEU A 30 -57.76 14.23 0.09
CA LEU A 30 -56.78 14.80 -0.85
C LEU A 30 -57.46 15.56 -2.01
N GLN A 31 -58.58 15.06 -2.54
CA GLN A 31 -59.35 15.75 -3.57
C GLN A 31 -60.05 16.99 -3.01
N LYS A 32 -60.61 16.93 -1.79
CA LYS A 32 -61.21 18.11 -1.13
C LYS A 32 -60.20 19.25 -0.89
N GLU A 33 -58.94 18.95 -0.63
CA GLU A 33 -57.90 19.97 -0.41
C GLU A 33 -57.20 20.43 -1.71
N SER A 34 -57.21 19.61 -2.76
CA SER A 34 -56.69 19.98 -4.10
C SER A 34 -57.53 21.05 -4.81
N LEU A 35 -58.84 21.13 -4.50
CA LEU A 35 -59.75 22.16 -5.03
C LEU A 35 -59.55 23.53 -4.38
N THR A 36 -58.84 23.61 -3.25
CA THR A 36 -58.62 24.86 -2.49
C THR A 36 -57.30 25.58 -2.76
N THR A 37 -56.44 25.09 -3.65
CA THR A 37 -55.12 25.69 -3.88
C THR A 37 -54.81 25.91 -5.37
N ASN A 38 -55.44 26.91 -5.98
CA ASN A 38 -54.91 27.54 -7.20
C ASN A 38 -54.02 28.72 -6.78
N THR A 39 -52.74 28.48 -6.54
CA THR A 39 -51.62 29.36 -6.94
C THR A 39 -50.29 28.69 -6.61
N LEU A 40 -49.46 28.60 -7.63
CA LEU A 40 -48.07 28.14 -7.58
C LEU A 40 -47.23 29.01 -6.63
N ASN A 41 -46.36 28.33 -5.88
CA ASN A 41 -45.40 28.81 -4.87
C ASN A 41 -46.01 29.22 -3.53
N VAL A 42 -45.51 28.60 -2.44
CA VAL A 42 -44.81 29.27 -1.33
C VAL A 42 -44.63 28.29 -0.16
N VAL A 43 -43.37 28.10 0.24
CA VAL A 43 -42.82 27.93 1.61
C VAL A 43 -43.72 27.25 2.67
N ALA A 44 -43.25 26.13 3.24
CA ALA A 44 -43.87 25.53 4.42
C ALA A 44 -43.99 26.53 5.59
N PRO A 45 -45.08 26.49 6.38
CA PRO A 45 -45.26 27.40 7.52
C PRO A 45 -44.07 27.34 8.47
N HIS A 46 -43.59 28.52 8.90
CA HIS A 46 -42.42 28.64 9.77
C HIS A 46 -42.57 27.92 11.13
N SER A 47 -43.82 27.63 11.53
CA SER A 47 -44.18 26.83 12.71
C SER A 47 -43.78 25.36 12.58
N CYS A 48 -43.94 24.74 11.41
CA CYS A 48 -43.62 23.33 11.14
C CYS A 48 -42.11 23.07 11.31
N ILE A 49 -41.30 24.01 10.82
CA ILE A 49 -39.83 23.94 10.87
C ILE A 49 -39.33 24.08 12.32
N GLN A 50 -39.92 24.99 13.11
CA GLN A 50 -39.56 25.14 14.52
C GLN A 50 -39.98 23.94 15.38
N HIS A 51 -41.11 23.29 15.06
CA HIS A 51 -41.54 22.09 15.77
C HIS A 51 -40.62 20.90 15.48
N LEU A 52 -40.26 20.66 14.22
CA LEU A 52 -39.32 19.60 13.84
C LEU A 52 -37.90 19.85 14.37
N ALA A 53 -37.46 21.11 14.40
CA ALA A 53 -36.16 21.48 14.96
C ALA A 53 -36.08 21.25 16.49
N LYS A 54 -37.20 21.37 17.22
CA LYS A 54 -37.26 21.06 18.66
C LYS A 54 -37.26 19.55 18.96
N ILE A 55 -37.72 18.73 18.02
CA ILE A 55 -37.78 17.27 18.19
C ILE A 55 -36.45 16.60 17.81
N SER A 56 -35.63 17.24 16.97
CA SER A 56 -34.31 16.72 16.59
C SER A 56 -33.25 16.96 17.68
N SER A 57 -32.28 16.06 17.78
CA SER A 57 -31.24 16.12 18.81
C SER A 57 -30.21 17.25 18.60
N VAL A 58 -30.14 17.86 17.40
CA VAL A 58 -29.27 19.02 17.10
C VAL A 58 -30.02 20.00 16.18
N PRO A 59 -30.63 21.07 16.72
CA PRO A 59 -31.53 21.96 15.97
C PRO A 59 -30.83 22.81 14.89
N GLU A 60 -29.61 23.27 15.16
CA GLU A 60 -28.92 24.25 14.31
C GLU A 60 -28.47 23.67 12.96
N LEU A 61 -27.97 22.43 12.94
CA LEU A 61 -27.58 21.74 11.70
C LEU A 61 -28.80 21.41 10.82
N PHE A 62 -29.95 21.13 11.43
CA PHE A 62 -31.19 20.86 10.70
C PHE A 62 -31.69 22.13 9.98
N ILE A 63 -31.66 23.28 10.67
CA ILE A 63 -32.06 24.56 10.09
C ILE A 63 -31.09 24.95 8.96
N GLN A 64 -29.77 24.82 9.16
CA GLN A 64 -28.78 25.10 8.11
C GLN A 64 -29.00 24.25 6.86
N LYS A 65 -29.25 22.94 7.04
CA LYS A 65 -29.48 22.04 5.91
C LYS A 65 -30.82 22.30 5.22
N TYR A 66 -31.84 22.72 5.95
CA TYR A 66 -33.11 23.16 5.38
C TYR A 66 -32.95 24.45 4.56
N GLU A 67 -32.21 25.44 5.06
CA GLU A 67 -31.92 26.67 4.31
C GLU A 67 -31.06 26.41 3.07
N GLU A 68 -30.11 25.47 3.13
CA GLU A 68 -29.34 25.01 1.98
C GLU A 68 -30.22 24.33 0.91
N LEU A 69 -31.21 23.54 1.33
CA LEU A 69 -32.15 22.90 0.40
C LEU A 69 -33.18 23.89 -0.16
N LYS A 70 -33.55 24.92 0.62
CA LYS A 70 -34.38 26.03 0.17
C LYS A 70 -33.65 26.89 -0.87
N SER A 71 -32.36 27.17 -0.68
CA SER A 71 -31.56 27.94 -1.64
C SER A 71 -31.38 27.21 -2.97
N LYS A 72 -31.40 25.87 -2.94
CA LYS A 72 -31.38 24.99 -4.13
C LYS A 72 -32.72 24.88 -4.86
N LYS A 73 -33.78 25.57 -4.41
CA LYS A 73 -35.14 25.63 -5.02
C LYS A 73 -35.68 24.26 -5.47
N VAL A 74 -35.74 23.31 -4.55
CA VAL A 74 -36.33 21.98 -4.82
C VAL A 74 -37.87 22.07 -4.79
N ASP A 75 -38.52 21.69 -5.89
CA ASP A 75 -39.93 21.95 -6.20
C ASP A 75 -40.98 21.32 -5.26
N LEU A 76 -40.58 20.54 -4.23
CA LEU A 76 -41.51 19.85 -3.32
C LEU A 76 -41.05 19.86 -1.84
N LEU A 77 -40.11 20.73 -1.48
CA LEU A 77 -39.57 20.79 -0.11
C LEU A 77 -40.65 21.14 0.93
N GLY A 78 -41.60 22.02 0.57
CA GLY A 78 -42.68 22.43 1.47
C GLY A 78 -43.62 21.29 1.87
N PRO A 79 -44.25 20.61 0.88
CA PRO A 79 -45.09 19.45 1.13
C PRO A 79 -44.36 18.33 1.87
N PHE A 80 -43.08 18.11 1.57
CA PHE A 80 -42.27 17.08 2.23
C PHE A 80 -42.01 17.37 3.72
N VAL A 81 -41.79 18.64 4.08
CA VAL A 81 -41.63 19.02 5.49
C VAL A 81 -42.97 18.93 6.25
N GLN A 82 -44.10 19.21 5.58
CA GLN A 82 -45.43 19.00 6.15
C GLN A 82 -45.77 17.51 6.32
N THR A 83 -45.38 16.63 5.40
CA THR A 83 -45.59 15.18 5.59
C THR A 83 -44.73 14.62 6.72
N LEU A 84 -43.51 15.10 6.91
CA LEU A 84 -42.68 14.72 8.05
C LEU A 84 -43.29 15.17 9.39
N GLU A 85 -43.91 16.35 9.43
CA GLU A 85 -44.65 16.79 10.62
C GLU A 85 -45.86 15.89 10.88
N LEU A 86 -46.63 15.55 9.85
CA LEU A 86 -47.78 14.64 9.97
C LEU A 86 -47.36 13.24 10.45
N ILE A 87 -46.23 12.71 9.97
CA ILE A 87 -45.66 11.44 10.45
C ILE A 87 -45.19 11.58 11.92
N SER A 88 -44.68 12.74 12.32
CA SER A 88 -44.22 12.97 13.69
C SER A 88 -45.36 13.08 14.72
N GLN A 89 -46.56 13.46 14.27
CA GLN A 89 -47.78 13.59 15.09
C GLN A 89 -48.55 12.28 15.26
N ASP A 90 -48.23 11.25 14.47
CA ASP A 90 -48.94 9.97 14.48
C ASP A 90 -48.39 9.00 15.56
N GLU A 91 -49.02 8.99 16.73
CA GLU A 91 -48.60 8.20 17.90
C GLU A 91 -48.70 6.68 17.70
N GLU A 92 -49.51 6.19 16.75
CA GLU A 92 -49.63 4.75 16.46
C GLU A 92 -48.46 4.22 15.62
N LEU A 93 -47.94 5.02 14.68
CA LEU A 93 -46.75 4.72 13.88
C LEU A 93 -45.47 4.72 14.73
N LYS A 94 -45.38 5.64 15.70
CA LYS A 94 -44.29 5.73 16.67
C LYS A 94 -44.28 4.52 17.62
N LYS A 95 -45.47 4.03 18.03
CA LYS A 95 -45.63 2.77 18.77
C LYS A 95 -45.26 1.54 17.93
N TYR A 96 -45.47 1.56 16.62
CA TYR A 96 -45.08 0.47 15.72
C TYR A 96 -43.56 0.43 15.48
N LEU A 97 -42.92 1.59 15.27
CA LEU A 97 -41.46 1.69 15.07
C LEU A 97 -40.65 1.40 16.35
N SER A 98 -41.19 1.72 17.53
CA SER A 98 -40.62 1.32 18.82
C SER A 98 -40.81 -0.18 19.13
N ARG A 99 -41.76 -0.84 18.45
CA ARG A 99 -41.96 -2.30 18.49
C ARG A 99 -41.02 -3.06 17.54
N SER A 100 -40.40 -2.37 16.57
CA SER A 100 -39.49 -2.94 15.56
C SER A 100 -38.00 -2.61 15.80
N LEU A 101 -37.55 -2.53 17.06
CA LEU A 101 -36.12 -2.45 17.42
C LEU A 101 -35.65 -3.78 18.04
N PRO A 102 -34.64 -4.49 17.49
CA PRO A 102 -34.20 -5.78 18.03
C PRO A 102 -33.22 -5.62 19.21
N ARG A 103 -33.50 -6.29 20.33
CA ARG A 103 -32.54 -6.58 21.42
C ARG A 103 -32.20 -8.09 21.43
N ALA A 104 -30.97 -8.38 21.82
CA ALA A 104 -30.23 -9.63 21.59
C ALA A 104 -30.81 -10.95 22.16
N THR A 105 -30.59 -12.01 21.38
CA THR A 105 -30.39 -13.46 21.70
C THR A 105 -31.31 -14.18 22.69
N THR A 106 -32.05 -15.18 22.20
CA THR A 106 -32.03 -16.59 22.66
C THR A 106 -32.89 -17.49 21.73
N SER A 107 -32.47 -18.74 21.62
CA SER A 107 -32.96 -19.84 20.77
C SER A 107 -34.40 -20.32 21.00
N SER A 108 -35.14 -20.67 19.93
CA SER A 108 -35.59 -22.06 19.64
C SER A 108 -36.69 -22.16 18.56
N LEU A 109 -36.44 -23.08 17.61
CA LEU A 109 -37.33 -24.06 16.96
C LEU A 109 -38.70 -23.64 16.38
N LYS A 110 -38.84 -23.83 15.05
CA LYS A 110 -39.87 -24.69 14.40
C LYS A 110 -39.45 -25.04 12.95
N ASP A 111 -39.74 -26.27 12.58
CA ASP A 111 -39.23 -27.08 11.45
C ASP A 111 -39.62 -26.62 10.03
N PRO A 112 -38.92 -27.12 8.99
CA PRO A 112 -39.59 -27.49 7.75
C PRO A 112 -39.34 -28.96 7.40
N THR A 113 -40.41 -29.64 6.98
CA THR A 113 -40.41 -31.02 6.48
C THR A 113 -39.54 -31.17 5.22
N ILE A 114 -38.53 -32.04 5.31
CA ILE A 114 -37.57 -32.39 4.27
C ILE A 114 -38.12 -33.55 3.42
N THR A 115 -38.14 -33.41 2.10
CA THR A 115 -38.40 -34.51 1.15
C THR A 115 -37.10 -35.21 0.74
N GLN A 116 -37.17 -36.52 0.46
CA GLN A 116 -36.03 -37.45 0.30
C GLN A 116 -35.02 -37.13 -0.82
N GLU A 117 -35.28 -36.18 -1.72
CA GLU A 117 -34.36 -35.79 -2.80
C GLU A 117 -33.28 -34.78 -2.36
N ASP A 118 -33.40 -34.20 -1.16
CA ASP A 118 -32.47 -33.17 -0.67
C ASP A 118 -31.30 -33.72 0.15
N LEU A 119 -31.32 -35.00 0.54
CA LEU A 119 -30.30 -35.65 1.38
C LEU A 119 -28.85 -35.56 0.83
N PRO A 120 -28.56 -35.75 -0.47
CA PRO A 120 -27.20 -35.61 -0.98
C PRO A 120 -26.74 -34.14 -1.10
N LYS A 121 -27.67 -33.21 -1.28
CA LYS A 121 -27.39 -31.76 -1.31
C LYS A 121 -27.10 -31.23 0.09
N ILE A 122 -27.87 -31.69 1.08
CA ILE A 122 -27.67 -31.37 2.51
C ILE A 122 -26.33 -31.93 3.00
N CYS A 123 -25.94 -33.14 2.60
CA CYS A 123 -24.64 -33.67 3.00
C CYS A 123 -23.46 -32.85 2.42
N LYS A 124 -23.58 -32.38 1.16
CA LYS A 124 -22.58 -31.49 0.54
C LYS A 124 -22.55 -30.10 1.18
N THR A 125 -23.70 -29.53 1.55
CA THR A 125 -23.75 -28.23 2.23
C THR A 125 -23.28 -28.33 3.68
N VAL A 126 -23.51 -29.45 4.38
CA VAL A 126 -22.99 -29.68 5.73
C VAL A 126 -21.47 -29.83 5.73
N ILE A 127 -20.89 -30.54 4.75
CA ILE A 127 -19.42 -30.61 4.61
C ILE A 127 -18.84 -29.23 4.27
N LYS A 128 -19.50 -28.47 3.40
CA LYS A 128 -19.09 -27.10 3.06
C LYS A 128 -19.22 -26.14 4.25
N ALA A 129 -20.27 -26.28 5.05
CA ALA A 129 -20.49 -25.52 6.28
C ALA A 129 -19.54 -25.92 7.42
N ALA A 130 -19.10 -27.19 7.48
CA ALA A 130 -18.06 -27.62 8.42
C ALA A 130 -16.68 -27.06 8.04
N VAL A 131 -16.37 -27.01 6.74
CA VAL A 131 -15.14 -26.39 6.22
C VAL A 131 -15.17 -24.86 6.40
N GLU A 132 -16.31 -24.22 6.19
CA GLU A 132 -16.51 -22.79 6.47
C GLU A 132 -16.56 -22.49 7.97
N GLY A 133 -17.06 -23.41 8.79
CA GLY A 133 -17.05 -23.34 10.26
C GLY A 133 -15.64 -23.44 10.83
N GLY A 134 -14.79 -24.30 10.27
CA GLY A 134 -13.36 -24.35 10.60
C GLY A 134 -12.60 -23.08 10.20
N LYS A 135 -12.97 -22.47 9.06
CA LYS A 135 -12.43 -21.15 8.64
C LYS A 135 -12.90 -20.01 9.54
N LYS A 136 -14.16 -20.05 10.00
CA LYS A 136 -14.73 -19.07 10.93
C LYS A 136 -14.19 -19.19 12.36
N LEU A 137 -13.87 -20.38 12.83
CA LEU A 137 -13.17 -20.56 14.11
C LEU A 137 -11.74 -20.01 14.06
N ASN A 138 -11.01 -20.25 12.96
CA ASN A 138 -9.69 -19.63 12.77
C ASN A 138 -9.76 -18.10 12.56
N GLN A 139 -10.86 -17.58 11.99
CA GLN A 139 -11.12 -16.14 11.91
C GLN A 139 -11.58 -15.55 13.26
N GLN A 140 -12.34 -16.26 14.07
CA GLN A 140 -12.79 -15.80 15.40
C GLN A 140 -11.66 -15.79 16.44
N VAL A 141 -10.67 -16.68 16.31
CA VAL A 141 -9.43 -16.59 17.11
C VAL A 141 -8.60 -15.34 16.73
N CYS A 142 -8.75 -14.81 15.50
CA CYS A 142 -8.12 -13.56 15.06
C CYS A 142 -9.01 -12.31 15.19
N SER A 143 -10.34 -12.41 15.24
CA SER A 143 -11.25 -11.26 15.23
C SER A 143 -11.67 -10.77 16.62
N ILE A 144 -11.31 -11.49 17.69
CA ILE A 144 -11.49 -11.03 19.07
C ILE A 144 -10.49 -9.91 19.44
N SER A 145 -9.47 -9.63 18.61
CA SER A 145 -8.37 -8.70 18.95
C SER A 145 -8.47 -7.27 18.40
N LYS A 146 -9.53 -6.87 17.68
CA LYS A 146 -9.58 -5.51 17.08
C LYS A 146 -10.87 -4.70 17.26
N LYS A 147 -11.86 -5.16 18.04
CA LYS A 147 -13.03 -4.34 18.40
C LYS A 147 -13.48 -4.62 19.84
N SER A 148 -12.78 -3.99 20.78
CA SER A 148 -13.36 -3.61 22.07
C SER A 148 -12.73 -2.30 22.55
N ASP A 149 -12.84 -1.25 21.74
CA ASP A 149 -12.86 0.13 22.26
C ASP A 149 -14.24 0.39 22.89
N GLY A 150 -14.57 -0.40 23.90
CA GLY A 150 -15.30 0.12 25.04
C GLY A 150 -14.20 0.42 26.04
N THR A 151 -14.01 1.69 26.37
CA THR A 151 -13.16 2.14 27.48
C THR A 151 -13.37 1.21 28.67
N SER A 152 -12.47 0.25 28.86
CA SER A 152 -12.33 -0.44 30.12
C SER A 152 -11.94 0.64 31.10
N VAL A 153 -12.93 1.16 31.81
CA VAL A 153 -12.77 2.10 32.91
C VAL A 153 -11.63 1.55 33.76
N LYS A 154 -10.55 2.32 33.86
CA LYS A 154 -9.38 1.98 34.66
C LYS A 154 -9.81 1.94 36.12
N HIS A 155 -10.32 0.80 36.57
CA HIS A 155 -10.40 0.48 37.99
C HIS A 155 -8.97 0.24 38.45
N ASN A 156 -8.26 1.33 38.76
CA ASN A 156 -6.96 1.24 39.39
C ASN A 156 -7.22 0.90 40.85
N TRP A 157 -7.30 -0.39 41.19
CA TRP A 157 -7.64 -0.87 42.54
C TRP A 157 -6.73 -0.25 43.61
N VAL A 158 -5.52 0.18 43.24
CA VAL A 158 -4.57 0.91 44.08
C VAL A 158 -5.13 2.27 44.55
N ILE A 159 -5.89 2.96 43.70
CA ILE A 159 -6.51 4.27 44.01
C ILE A 159 -7.85 4.08 44.72
N GLU A 160 -8.64 3.08 44.29
CA GLU A 160 -10.00 2.85 44.82
C GLU A 160 -10.02 2.08 46.15
N ARG A 161 -9.01 1.25 46.40
CA ARG A 161 -8.89 0.38 47.57
C ARG A 161 -7.46 0.43 48.11
N PRO A 162 -7.06 1.55 48.73
CA PRO A 162 -5.72 1.68 49.28
C PRO A 162 -5.41 0.49 50.19
N ARG A 163 -6.32 0.04 51.08
CA ARG A 163 -6.08 -1.05 52.06
C ARG A 163 -5.75 -2.45 51.50
N ILE A 164 -5.80 -2.63 50.19
CA ILE A 164 -5.42 -3.88 49.52
C ILE A 164 -3.93 -3.89 49.15
N THR A 165 -3.27 -2.72 49.14
CA THR A 165 -1.84 -2.62 48.83
C THR A 165 -1.00 -3.24 49.94
N TRP A 166 0.05 -3.96 49.56
CA TRP A 166 1.08 -4.46 50.48
C TRP A 166 2.13 -3.39 50.84
N ASP A 167 1.86 -2.14 50.49
CA ASP A 167 2.69 -0.97 50.79
C ASP A 167 2.12 -0.16 51.97
N PHE A 168 3.01 0.63 52.58
CA PHE A 168 2.74 1.49 53.73
C PHE A 168 1.59 2.47 53.48
N HIS A 169 0.62 2.50 54.39
CA HIS A 169 -0.55 3.38 54.34
C HIS A 169 -0.33 4.74 54.97
N SER A 170 -0.97 5.76 54.40
CA SER A 170 -0.96 7.12 54.95
C SER A 170 -1.98 7.35 56.08
N ASP A 171 -2.79 6.35 56.44
CA ASP A 171 -3.82 6.49 57.47
C ASP A 171 -3.18 6.60 58.86
N THR A 172 -3.07 7.85 59.30
CA THR A 172 -2.44 8.30 60.53
C THR A 172 -3.38 8.05 61.72
N THR A 173 -3.58 6.80 62.16
CA THR A 173 -4.36 6.54 63.39
C THR A 173 -3.84 5.40 64.27
N VAL A 174 -2.53 5.21 64.39
CA VAL A 174 -1.97 4.46 65.55
C VAL A 174 -0.88 5.27 66.22
N ALA A 175 -1.27 6.43 66.78
CA ALA A 175 -0.51 7.04 67.86
C ALA A 175 -0.86 6.32 69.17
N LEU A 176 -0.30 5.14 69.39
CA LEU A 176 -0.21 4.58 70.75
C LEU A 176 1.13 5.02 71.33
N TYR A 177 1.12 6.21 71.93
CA TYR A 177 2.17 6.65 72.84
C TYR A 177 2.33 5.59 73.94
N GLN A 178 3.44 4.87 73.95
CA GLN A 178 3.89 4.16 75.14
C GLN A 178 5.29 4.59 75.56
N LYS A 179 5.32 4.94 76.85
CA LYS A 179 6.39 5.51 77.66
C LYS A 179 7.75 4.85 77.46
N VAL A 180 8.79 5.67 77.60
CA VAL A 180 10.21 5.32 77.79
C VAL A 180 10.40 3.91 78.37
N VAL A 181 10.90 3.00 77.53
CA VAL A 181 11.16 1.60 77.86
C VAL A 181 12.63 1.43 78.27
N PRO A 182 12.97 0.53 79.22
CA PRO A 182 14.36 0.23 79.56
C PRO A 182 15.19 -0.26 78.36
N ILE A 183 16.48 0.11 78.29
CA ILE A 183 17.42 -0.18 77.18
C ILE A 183 17.42 -1.66 76.75
N VAL A 184 17.24 -2.60 77.69
CA VAL A 184 17.23 -4.05 77.43
C VAL A 184 15.97 -4.51 76.68
N SER A 185 14.84 -3.85 76.91
CA SER A 185 13.57 -4.12 76.21
C SER A 185 13.36 -3.19 75.01
N GLN A 186 14.18 -2.14 74.90
CA GLN A 186 14.15 -1.23 73.77
C GLN A 186 14.64 -1.91 72.49
N GLU A 187 15.66 -2.78 72.57
CA GLU A 187 16.15 -3.54 71.42
C GLU A 187 15.08 -4.50 70.87
N SER A 188 14.34 -5.20 71.75
CA SER A 188 13.33 -6.16 71.31
C SER A 188 12.12 -5.48 70.66
N ILE A 189 11.65 -4.34 71.19
CA ILE A 189 10.53 -3.60 70.59
C ILE A 189 10.96 -2.96 69.26
N LEU A 190 12.18 -2.43 69.18
CA LEU A 190 12.71 -1.86 67.95
C LEU A 190 12.91 -2.94 66.86
N LEU A 191 13.27 -4.18 67.24
CA LEU A 191 13.30 -5.31 66.32
C LEU A 191 11.93 -5.64 65.74
N TRP A 192 10.87 -5.64 66.56
CA TRP A 192 9.49 -5.81 66.08
C TRP A 192 9.11 -4.71 65.09
N ASP A 193 9.36 -3.44 65.43
CA ASP A 193 9.08 -2.31 64.55
C ASP A 193 9.84 -2.39 63.22
N ILE A 194 11.12 -2.78 63.24
CA ILE A 194 11.90 -2.98 62.01
C ILE A 194 11.32 -4.13 61.20
N LEU A 195 10.97 -5.26 61.81
CA LEU A 195 10.36 -6.40 61.10
C LEU A 195 9.00 -6.02 60.49
N TYR A 196 8.19 -5.19 61.17
CA TYR A 196 6.96 -4.63 60.59
C TYR A 196 7.25 -3.72 59.40
N CYS A 197 8.26 -2.85 59.49
CA CYS A 197 8.70 -2.02 58.37
C CYS A 197 9.16 -2.87 57.18
N LEU A 198 9.88 -3.97 57.41
CA LEU A 198 10.30 -4.89 56.34
C LEU A 198 9.12 -5.62 55.67
N LYS A 199 7.96 -5.71 56.34
CA LYS A 199 6.70 -6.23 55.76
C LYS A 199 5.85 -5.14 55.07
N GLY A 200 6.24 -3.87 55.14
CA GLY A 200 5.46 -2.75 54.59
C GLY A 200 4.41 -2.17 55.54
N ILE A 201 4.52 -2.42 56.85
CA ILE A 201 3.60 -1.92 57.89
C ILE A 201 4.34 -0.88 58.74
N ASP A 202 3.69 0.24 59.05
CA ASP A 202 4.26 1.25 59.95
C ASP A 202 4.40 0.71 61.38
N GLY A 203 5.54 0.96 62.01
CA GLY A 203 5.82 0.58 63.39
C GLY A 203 5.41 1.66 64.39
N SER A 204 5.64 1.39 65.68
CA SER A 204 5.32 2.32 66.77
C SER A 204 6.35 3.45 66.88
N TYR A 205 7.63 3.12 66.76
CA TYR A 205 8.75 4.07 66.82
C TYR A 205 9.27 4.51 65.44
N ILE A 206 8.91 3.78 64.38
CA ILE A 206 9.34 4.03 63.00
C ILE A 206 8.11 4.23 62.14
N VAL A 207 7.91 5.45 61.66
CA VAL A 207 6.75 5.83 60.84
C VAL A 207 7.23 6.27 59.47
N SER A 208 6.55 5.83 58.42
CA SER A 208 6.89 6.22 57.06
C SER A 208 6.42 7.63 56.71
N GLU A 209 7.21 8.35 55.92
CA GLU A 209 6.86 9.69 55.44
C GLU A 209 5.94 9.60 54.20
N PRO A 210 5.02 10.57 54.03
CA PRO A 210 4.22 10.67 52.81
C PRO A 210 5.12 10.96 51.61
N LEU A 211 4.84 10.30 50.49
CA LEU A 211 5.66 10.38 49.27
C LEU A 211 5.55 11.76 48.61
N THR A 212 6.69 12.33 48.22
CA THR A 212 6.77 13.59 47.44
C THR A 212 6.57 13.37 45.94
N SER A 213 6.78 12.15 45.44
CA SER A 213 6.50 11.74 44.06
C SER A 213 6.08 10.27 44.01
N PRO A 214 5.22 9.84 43.07
CA PRO A 214 4.73 8.45 43.01
C PRO A 214 5.84 7.41 42.84
N TYR A 215 6.98 7.81 42.24
CA TYR A 215 8.14 6.96 41.99
C TYR A 215 9.36 7.32 42.88
N GLY A 216 9.13 8.04 43.97
CA GLY A 216 10.15 8.40 44.95
C GLY A 216 10.46 7.25 45.92
N VAL A 217 11.69 7.23 46.43
CA VAL A 217 12.10 6.32 47.52
C VAL A 217 11.36 6.76 48.79
N LYS A 218 10.74 5.82 49.50
CA LYS A 218 10.04 6.11 50.75
C LYS A 218 11.06 6.30 51.89
N THR A 219 10.95 7.41 52.60
CA THR A 219 11.79 7.76 53.76
C THR A 219 11.04 7.47 55.07
N PHE A 220 11.80 7.30 56.15
CA PHE A 220 11.26 6.88 57.45
C PHE A 220 11.73 7.81 58.56
N ASN A 221 10.80 8.21 59.42
CA ASN A 221 11.07 8.98 60.63
C ASN A 221 11.20 8.04 61.83
N ILE A 222 12.34 8.14 62.52
CA ILE A 222 12.62 7.41 63.76
C ILE A 222 12.39 8.36 64.93
N SER A 223 11.62 7.90 65.93
CA SER A 223 11.36 8.66 67.15
C SER A 223 12.65 9.12 67.86
N PRO A 224 12.64 10.31 68.51
CA PRO A 224 13.80 10.83 69.21
C PRO A 224 14.16 10.06 70.50
N ASP A 225 13.26 9.19 70.98
CA ASP A 225 13.39 8.46 72.24
C ASP A 225 14.27 7.19 72.13
N VAL A 226 14.78 6.89 70.92
CA VAL A 226 15.65 5.74 70.65
C VAL A 226 17.12 6.10 70.90
N GLY A 227 17.85 5.23 71.61
CA GLY A 227 19.29 5.38 71.83
C GLY A 227 20.07 5.54 70.52
N ILE A 228 21.04 6.46 70.50
CA ILE A 228 21.75 6.91 69.29
C ILE A 228 22.38 5.74 68.50
N SER A 229 22.95 4.75 69.20
CA SER A 229 23.55 3.56 68.57
C SER A 229 22.52 2.68 67.86
N PHE A 230 21.36 2.45 68.48
CA PHE A 230 20.26 1.69 67.88
C PHE A 230 19.62 2.46 66.72
N LYS A 231 19.53 3.79 66.83
CA LYS A 231 19.07 4.66 65.76
C LYS A 231 19.95 4.56 64.51
N GLN A 232 21.27 4.57 64.68
CA GLN A 232 22.21 4.47 63.56
C GLN A 232 22.16 3.09 62.87
N LEU A 233 22.02 2.00 63.64
CA LEU A 233 21.81 0.65 63.09
C LEU A 233 20.46 0.50 62.39
N ALA A 234 19.39 1.05 62.94
CA ALA A 234 18.08 1.09 62.28
C ALA A 234 18.15 1.85 60.95
N GLN A 235 18.84 3.00 60.92
CA GLN A 235 19.06 3.78 59.69
C GLN A 235 19.81 3.00 58.61
N GLN A 236 20.69 2.06 58.97
CA GLN A 236 21.36 1.20 58.00
C GLN A 236 20.44 0.12 57.41
N ILE A 237 19.44 -0.34 58.17
CA ILE A 237 18.50 -1.41 57.76
C ILE A 237 17.32 -0.84 56.95
N LEU A 238 16.85 0.37 57.27
CA LEU A 238 15.67 0.99 56.66
C LEU A 238 15.69 1.14 55.12
N PRO A 239 16.84 1.32 54.43
CA PRO A 239 16.88 1.27 52.97
C PRO A 239 16.29 -0.02 52.37
N LEU A 240 16.37 -1.16 53.07
CA LEU A 240 15.72 -2.38 52.60
C LEU A 240 14.20 -2.24 52.51
N ALA A 241 13.58 -1.60 53.50
CA ALA A 241 12.13 -1.34 53.51
C ALA A 241 11.71 -0.38 52.39
N SER A 242 12.57 0.59 52.04
CA SER A 242 12.30 1.50 50.93
C SER A 242 12.41 0.82 49.56
N TYR A 243 13.38 -0.09 49.38
CA TYR A 243 13.49 -0.92 48.19
C TYR A 243 12.31 -1.88 48.03
N TYR A 244 11.85 -2.49 49.14
CA TYR A 244 10.65 -3.34 49.15
C TYR A 244 9.42 -2.56 48.69
N SER A 245 9.17 -1.39 49.27
CA SER A 245 8.06 -0.50 48.94
C SER A 245 8.02 -0.13 47.45
N MET A 246 9.18 0.25 46.88
CA MET A 246 9.30 0.55 45.44
C MET A 246 8.95 -0.65 44.55
N THR A 247 9.41 -1.84 44.94
CA THR A 247 9.22 -3.07 44.17
C THR A 247 7.76 -3.54 44.22
N VAL A 248 7.10 -3.39 45.38
CA VAL A 248 5.67 -3.71 45.56
C VAL A 248 4.80 -2.77 44.74
N ARG A 249 5.05 -1.45 44.77
CA ARG A 249 4.30 -0.49 43.95
C ARG A 249 4.37 -0.82 42.48
N PHE A 250 5.53 -1.19 41.97
CA PHE A 250 5.68 -1.64 40.59
C PHE A 250 4.80 -2.86 40.27
N VAL A 251 4.79 -3.86 41.16
CA VAL A 251 3.99 -5.08 41.00
C VAL A 251 2.48 -4.80 41.08
N GLU A 252 2.05 -3.77 41.80
CA GLU A 252 0.65 -3.37 41.94
C GLU A 252 0.17 -2.41 40.86
N GLU A 253 1.05 -1.58 40.31
CA GLU A 253 0.74 -0.66 39.22
C GLU A 253 0.67 -1.39 37.87
N LYS A 254 1.63 -2.28 37.58
CA LYS A 254 1.76 -2.97 36.29
C LYS A 254 0.83 -4.18 36.12
N VAL A 255 -0.40 -4.04 36.60
CA VAL A 255 -1.49 -5.02 36.46
C VAL A 255 -2.36 -4.71 35.26
N SER A 256 -2.37 -3.46 34.81
CA SER A 256 -3.27 -3.03 33.75
C SER A 256 -2.96 -3.76 32.44
N PRO A 257 -3.98 -4.14 31.65
CA PRO A 257 -3.77 -4.76 30.35
C PRO A 257 -2.96 -3.84 29.41
N ASP A 258 -3.09 -2.52 29.57
CA ASP A 258 -2.40 -1.50 28.78
C ASP A 258 -0.87 -1.51 28.93
N ASP A 259 -0.34 -2.10 30.01
CA ASP A 259 1.11 -2.16 30.26
C ASP A 259 1.81 -3.25 29.45
N GLY A 260 1.07 -4.17 28.83
CA GLY A 260 1.58 -5.20 27.92
C GLY A 260 2.11 -6.48 28.61
N GLN A 261 2.28 -7.55 27.83
CA GLN A 261 2.65 -8.89 28.30
C GLN A 261 4.07 -8.96 28.85
N VAL A 262 5.01 -8.18 28.30
CA VAL A 262 6.40 -8.15 28.78
C VAL A 262 6.44 -7.64 30.22
N ASN A 263 5.69 -6.59 30.53
CA ASN A 263 5.59 -6.05 31.88
C ASN A 263 4.87 -7.03 32.83
N HIS A 264 3.85 -7.75 32.36
CA HIS A 264 3.18 -8.78 33.17
C HIS A 264 4.10 -9.96 33.50
N ALA A 265 4.92 -10.41 32.54
CA ALA A 265 5.89 -11.47 32.76
C ALA A 265 6.99 -11.04 33.75
N LEU A 266 7.51 -9.81 33.60
CA LEU A 266 8.46 -9.22 34.54
C LEU A 266 7.87 -9.11 35.95
N ARG A 267 6.64 -8.62 36.07
CA ARG A 267 5.89 -8.58 37.33
C ARG A 267 5.79 -9.97 37.96
N GLY A 268 5.49 -11.01 37.18
CA GLY A 268 5.41 -12.39 37.64
C GLY A 268 6.73 -12.87 38.24
N ALA A 269 7.85 -12.58 37.58
CA ALA A 269 9.19 -12.91 38.06
C ALA A 269 9.55 -12.17 39.35
N ILE A 270 9.31 -10.85 39.40
CA ILE A 270 9.55 -10.03 40.59
C ILE A 270 8.66 -10.49 41.76
N ARG A 271 7.40 -10.85 41.51
CA ARG A 271 6.50 -11.39 42.53
C ARG A 271 6.99 -12.72 43.10
N SER A 272 7.67 -13.55 42.31
CA SER A 272 8.31 -14.77 42.84
C SER A 272 9.43 -14.42 43.82
N LEU A 273 10.30 -13.47 43.45
CA LEU A 273 11.39 -13.02 44.32
C LEU A 273 10.89 -12.32 45.60
N LEU A 274 9.79 -11.57 45.51
CA LEU A 274 9.15 -10.96 46.68
C LEU A 274 8.59 -12.01 47.65
N LYS A 275 8.10 -13.16 47.16
CA LYS A 275 7.66 -14.25 48.05
C LYS A 275 8.82 -14.84 48.82
N ASP A 276 9.96 -15.05 48.17
CA ASP A 276 11.17 -15.57 48.81
C ASP A 276 11.68 -14.59 49.88
N TYR A 277 11.61 -13.28 49.61
CA TYR A 277 11.90 -12.24 50.59
C TYR A 277 10.96 -12.27 51.80
N LEU A 278 9.65 -12.36 51.58
CA LEU A 278 8.69 -12.44 52.68
C LEU A 278 8.89 -13.70 53.53
N LEU A 279 9.23 -14.84 52.90
CA LEU A 279 9.58 -16.06 53.62
C LEU A 279 10.83 -15.85 54.50
N PHE A 280 11.84 -15.16 53.97
CA PHE A 280 13.03 -14.80 54.74
C PHE A 280 12.70 -13.89 55.93
N VAL A 281 11.80 -12.91 55.76
CA VAL A 281 11.34 -12.06 56.88
C VAL A 281 10.57 -12.88 57.94
N VAL A 282 9.75 -13.85 57.53
CA VAL A 282 9.09 -14.77 58.47
C VAL A 282 10.11 -15.61 59.25
N GLN A 283 11.19 -16.06 58.60
CA GLN A 283 12.27 -16.77 59.31
C GLN A 283 12.94 -15.89 60.36
N LEU A 284 13.21 -14.62 60.05
CA LEU A 284 13.76 -13.66 61.02
C LEU A 284 12.82 -13.41 62.20
N GLU A 285 11.51 -13.30 61.94
CA GLU A 285 10.49 -13.17 62.97
C GLU A 285 10.45 -14.40 63.90
N THR A 286 10.56 -15.61 63.34
CA THR A 286 10.65 -16.82 64.18
C THR A 286 11.88 -16.82 65.07
N GLU A 287 13.06 -16.42 64.56
CA GLU A 287 14.28 -16.30 65.38
C GLU A 287 14.17 -15.23 66.47
N HIS A 288 13.39 -14.18 66.22
CA HIS A 288 13.09 -13.16 67.21
C HIS A 288 12.16 -13.68 68.32
N ILE A 289 11.11 -14.43 67.97
CA ILE A 289 10.20 -15.07 68.93
C ILE A 289 10.96 -16.02 69.87
N HIS A 290 11.97 -16.73 69.37
CA HIS A 290 12.84 -17.59 70.18
C HIS A 290 13.88 -16.82 71.02
N GLY A 291 13.94 -15.48 70.92
CA GLY A 291 14.84 -14.62 71.69
C GLY A 291 16.30 -14.67 71.28
N LYS A 292 16.62 -15.21 70.09
CA LYS A 292 18.02 -15.40 69.62
C LYS A 292 18.54 -14.29 68.71
N LEU A 293 17.64 -13.43 68.24
CA LEU A 293 17.93 -12.34 67.32
C LEU A 293 18.34 -11.07 68.07
N SER A 294 19.52 -10.54 67.75
CA SER A 294 19.95 -9.18 68.13
C SER A 294 19.97 -8.28 66.89
N LEU A 295 19.99 -6.97 67.09
CA LEU A 295 20.01 -5.99 65.99
C LEU A 295 21.23 -6.14 65.07
N GLN A 296 22.37 -6.51 65.64
CA GLN A 296 23.61 -6.78 64.89
C GLN A 296 23.52 -8.05 64.05
N LYS A 297 22.90 -9.12 64.59
CA LYS A 297 22.66 -10.36 63.83
C LYS A 297 21.67 -10.11 62.69
N LEU A 298 20.63 -9.31 62.93
CA LEU A 298 19.68 -8.91 61.90
C LEU A 298 20.39 -8.18 60.75
N TRP A 299 21.24 -7.20 61.06
CA TRP A 299 22.04 -6.48 60.06
C TRP A 299 22.91 -7.41 59.21
N PHE A 300 23.54 -8.42 59.84
CA PHE A 300 24.33 -9.43 59.14
C PHE A 300 23.48 -10.29 58.20
N TYR A 301 22.33 -10.80 58.65
CA TYR A 301 21.45 -11.63 57.82
C TYR A 301 20.84 -10.86 56.63
N ILE A 302 20.61 -9.55 56.79
CA ILE A 302 20.01 -8.72 55.75
C ILE A 302 20.97 -8.40 54.59
N GLN A 303 22.29 -8.40 54.79
CA GLN A 303 23.26 -7.96 53.77
C GLN A 303 23.03 -8.54 52.37
N PRO A 304 22.86 -9.87 52.18
CA PRO A 304 22.68 -10.44 50.84
C PRO A 304 21.35 -10.01 50.20
N THR A 305 20.29 -9.91 51.01
CA THR A 305 18.97 -9.49 50.52
C THR A 305 18.92 -8.02 50.14
N MET A 306 19.71 -7.18 50.82
CA MET A 306 19.80 -5.75 50.55
C MET A 306 20.33 -5.48 49.14
N LEU A 307 21.33 -6.23 48.68
CA LEU A 307 21.85 -6.11 47.31
C LEU A 307 20.81 -6.56 46.26
N THR A 308 20.11 -7.67 46.50
CA THR A 308 19.09 -8.15 45.56
C THR A 308 17.91 -7.18 45.43
N MET A 309 17.45 -6.61 46.54
CA MET A 309 16.36 -5.65 46.56
C MET A 309 16.76 -4.28 46.00
N SER A 310 18.01 -3.85 46.20
CA SER A 310 18.49 -2.59 45.62
C SER A 310 18.48 -2.66 44.10
N ILE A 311 18.97 -3.76 43.51
CA ILE A 311 18.95 -3.98 42.05
C ILE A 311 17.51 -4.01 41.53
N LEU A 312 16.61 -4.74 42.20
CA LEU A 312 15.18 -4.77 41.84
C LEU A 312 14.58 -3.36 41.85
N SER A 313 14.83 -2.58 42.91
CA SER A 313 14.31 -1.22 43.03
C SER A 313 14.84 -0.26 41.96
N GLN A 314 16.10 -0.43 41.54
CA GLN A 314 16.72 0.34 40.46
C GLN A 314 16.04 0.01 39.11
N ILE A 315 15.83 -1.28 38.83
CA ILE A 315 15.15 -1.76 37.62
C ILE A 315 13.70 -1.26 37.59
N THR A 316 12.94 -1.41 38.68
CA THR A 316 11.54 -0.96 38.71
C THR A 316 11.43 0.56 38.61
N SER A 317 12.32 1.32 39.28
CA SER A 317 12.36 2.78 39.21
C SER A 317 12.67 3.28 37.80
N THR A 318 13.65 2.68 37.11
CA THR A 318 14.00 3.06 35.73
C THR A 318 12.86 2.77 34.75
N ILE A 319 12.18 1.63 34.87
CA ILE A 319 11.06 1.26 34.01
C ILE A 319 9.86 2.19 34.23
N CYS A 320 9.53 2.50 35.49
CA CYS A 320 8.44 3.42 35.84
C CYS A 320 8.71 4.83 35.34
N LYS A 321 9.91 5.38 35.56
CA LYS A 321 10.29 6.72 35.08
C LYS A 321 10.21 6.84 33.57
N ALA A 322 10.59 5.79 32.84
CA ALA A 322 10.58 5.77 31.38
C ALA A 322 9.21 5.43 30.75
N ASN A 323 8.21 5.08 31.58
CA ASN A 323 6.91 4.51 31.20
C ASN A 323 7.05 3.50 30.05
N ALA A 324 8.02 2.60 30.19
CA ALA A 324 8.41 1.70 29.10
C ALA A 324 7.40 0.55 28.91
N ARG A 325 7.16 0.20 27.64
CA ARG A 325 6.29 -0.92 27.24
C ARG A 325 6.99 -1.81 26.23
N GLY A 326 6.65 -3.11 26.23
CA GLY A 326 7.14 -4.09 25.26
C GLY A 326 8.67 -4.09 25.10
N GLY A 327 9.15 -3.87 23.88
CA GLY A 327 10.57 -3.92 23.53
C GLY A 327 11.44 -2.90 24.27
N LYS A 328 10.91 -1.73 24.65
CA LYS A 328 11.66 -0.73 25.42
C LYS A 328 12.04 -1.24 26.82
N VAL A 329 11.18 -2.05 27.43
CA VAL A 329 11.46 -2.69 28.74
C VAL A 329 12.61 -3.68 28.59
N LEU A 330 12.61 -4.47 27.51
CA LEU A 330 13.69 -5.41 27.22
C LEU A 330 15.02 -4.71 26.93
N SER A 331 15.01 -3.58 26.23
CA SER A 331 16.21 -2.76 26.02
C SER A 331 16.78 -2.26 27.34
N LEU A 332 15.94 -1.68 28.22
CA LEU A 332 16.36 -1.21 29.53
C LEU A 332 16.88 -2.35 30.40
N LEU A 333 16.20 -3.50 30.45
CA LEU A 333 16.67 -4.67 31.18
C LEU A 333 18.00 -5.20 30.64
N HIS A 334 18.19 -5.17 29.33
CA HIS A 334 19.44 -5.58 28.70
C HIS A 334 20.59 -4.62 29.07
N GLU A 335 20.38 -3.31 29.01
CA GLU A 335 21.35 -2.30 29.45
C GLU A 335 21.71 -2.44 30.94
N GLN A 336 20.71 -2.65 31.80
CA GLN A 336 20.93 -2.89 33.23
C GLN A 336 21.67 -4.21 33.47
N THR A 337 21.39 -5.24 32.67
CA THR A 337 22.14 -6.50 32.72
C THR A 337 23.59 -6.26 32.31
N LEU A 338 23.86 -5.51 31.24
CA LEU A 338 25.22 -5.19 30.81
C LEU A 338 26.01 -4.41 31.87
N ASN A 339 25.40 -3.41 32.49
CA ASN A 339 26.04 -2.62 33.54
C ASN A 339 26.33 -3.45 34.81
N ASN A 340 25.42 -4.36 35.18
CA ASN A 340 25.57 -5.19 36.38
C ASN A 340 26.36 -6.49 36.15
N VAL A 341 26.59 -6.90 34.89
CA VAL A 341 27.39 -8.08 34.52
C VAL A 341 28.86 -7.94 34.92
N SER A 342 29.35 -6.71 35.12
CA SER A 342 30.69 -6.47 35.65
C SER A 342 30.82 -6.61 37.17
N GLY A 343 29.73 -6.95 37.87
CA GLY A 343 29.66 -7.13 39.33
C GLY A 343 29.70 -8.59 39.81
N GLU A 344 29.22 -8.83 41.04
CA GLU A 344 29.14 -10.15 41.68
C GLU A 344 28.32 -11.18 40.89
N ALA A 345 28.68 -12.47 40.94
CA ALA A 345 28.00 -13.53 40.18
C ALA A 345 26.48 -13.63 40.45
N LYS A 346 26.04 -13.29 41.68
CA LYS A 346 24.63 -13.35 42.09
C LYS A 346 23.77 -12.26 41.45
N SER A 347 24.29 -11.04 41.28
CA SER A 347 23.55 -9.96 40.61
C SER A 347 23.36 -10.25 39.13
N LYS A 348 24.36 -10.89 38.51
CA LYS A 348 24.29 -11.37 37.13
C LYS A 348 23.22 -12.45 36.96
N GLU A 349 23.19 -13.47 37.82
CA GLU A 349 22.15 -14.50 37.78
C GLU A 349 20.74 -13.93 37.95
N LEU A 350 20.56 -12.98 38.87
CA LEU A 350 19.30 -12.28 39.07
C LEU A 350 18.85 -11.52 37.81
N CYS A 351 19.72 -10.71 37.21
CA CYS A 351 19.40 -9.95 36.01
C CYS A 351 19.10 -10.87 34.81
N LEU A 352 19.85 -11.97 34.67
CA LEU A 352 19.60 -12.98 33.64
C LEU A 352 18.26 -13.68 33.82
N TYR A 353 17.90 -14.03 35.06
CA TYR A 353 16.59 -14.62 35.37
C TYR A 353 15.44 -13.66 35.01
N LEU A 354 15.54 -12.39 35.40
CA LEU A 354 14.54 -11.36 35.08
C LEU A 354 14.44 -11.15 33.56
N MET A 355 15.57 -11.09 32.86
CA MET A 355 15.60 -10.92 31.40
C MET A 355 15.00 -12.13 30.67
N GLN A 356 15.31 -13.36 31.10
CA GLN A 356 14.73 -14.58 30.51
C GLN A 356 13.22 -14.63 30.72
N ALA A 357 12.74 -14.31 31.93
CA ALA A 357 11.32 -14.29 32.22
C ALA A 357 10.57 -13.20 31.44
N ALA A 358 11.12 -11.97 31.36
CA ALA A 358 10.50 -10.86 30.65
C ALA A 358 10.52 -11.03 29.12
N SER A 359 11.56 -11.67 28.56
CA SER A 359 11.68 -11.87 27.10
C SER A 359 10.83 -13.01 26.55
N MET A 360 10.39 -13.96 27.39
CA MET A 360 9.54 -15.09 26.99
C MET A 360 8.31 -14.70 26.14
N PRO A 361 7.40 -13.79 26.57
CA PRO A 361 6.22 -13.43 25.77
C PRO A 361 6.60 -12.81 24.42
N TYR A 362 7.63 -11.95 24.42
CA TYR A 362 8.11 -11.30 23.20
C TYR A 362 8.68 -12.31 22.20
N MET A 363 9.45 -13.28 22.70
CA MET A 363 10.02 -14.35 21.89
C MET A 363 8.96 -15.30 21.34
N GLN A 364 7.87 -15.54 22.06
CA GLN A 364 6.74 -16.34 21.55
C GLN A 364 6.02 -15.64 20.40
N ILE A 365 5.87 -14.31 20.46
CA ILE A 365 5.34 -13.52 19.34
C ILE A 365 6.30 -13.62 18.14
N LEU A 366 7.60 -13.45 18.39
CA LEU A 366 8.64 -13.60 17.37
C LEU A 366 8.66 -15.00 16.74
N GLU A 367 8.49 -16.06 17.54
CA GLU A 367 8.43 -17.45 17.10
C GLU A 367 7.25 -17.67 16.14
N LYS A 368 6.06 -17.14 16.48
CA LYS A 368 4.89 -17.19 15.59
C LYS A 368 5.12 -16.40 14.29
N TRP A 369 5.80 -15.26 14.36
CA TRP A 369 6.10 -14.46 13.18
C TRP A 369 7.13 -15.13 12.26
N VAL A 370 8.24 -15.60 12.81
CA VAL A 370 9.36 -16.20 12.06
C VAL A 370 8.97 -17.58 11.50
N TYR A 371 8.25 -18.41 12.26
CA TYR A 371 7.91 -19.77 11.79
C TYR A 371 6.57 -19.86 11.07
N LYS A 372 5.57 -19.03 11.45
CA LYS A 372 4.21 -19.13 10.90
C LYS A 372 3.76 -17.90 10.11
N GLY A 373 4.51 -16.79 10.13
CA GLY A 373 4.09 -15.53 9.50
C GLY A 373 2.81 -14.95 10.10
N VAL A 374 2.52 -15.23 11.38
CA VAL A 374 1.31 -14.75 12.08
C VAL A 374 1.73 -13.80 13.20
N ILE A 375 1.12 -12.62 13.24
CA ILE A 375 1.25 -11.68 14.35
C ILE A 375 0.06 -11.91 15.29
N CYS A 376 0.35 -12.40 16.49
CA CYS A 376 -0.64 -12.52 17.57
C CYS A 376 -0.24 -11.57 18.70
N ASP A 377 -0.52 -10.28 18.51
CA ASP A 377 -0.13 -9.23 19.44
C ASP A 377 -1.35 -8.37 19.85
N PRO A 378 -2.06 -8.77 20.93
CA PRO A 378 -3.22 -8.01 21.41
C PRO A 378 -2.89 -6.61 21.94
N TYR A 379 -1.63 -6.37 22.35
CA TYR A 379 -1.24 -5.15 23.07
C TYR A 379 -0.27 -4.26 22.28
N GLN A 380 0.01 -4.60 21.02
CA GLN A 380 0.93 -3.85 20.15
C GLN A 380 2.32 -3.65 20.80
N GLU A 381 2.91 -4.72 21.31
CA GLU A 381 4.27 -4.70 21.87
C GLU A 381 5.34 -5.05 20.84
N PHE A 382 4.97 -5.76 19.77
CA PHE A 382 5.87 -6.19 18.72
C PHE A 382 6.27 -5.02 17.81
N PHE A 383 7.48 -5.07 17.26
CA PHE A 383 7.99 -3.99 16.41
C PHE A 383 7.43 -4.01 14.99
N VAL A 384 6.86 -5.13 14.54
CA VAL A 384 6.16 -5.24 13.26
C VAL A 384 4.66 -5.05 13.49
N GLU A 385 4.07 -4.08 12.81
CA GLU A 385 2.63 -3.84 12.88
C GLU A 385 1.94 -4.35 11.62
N ASP A 386 0.75 -4.94 11.77
CA ASP A 386 -0.13 -5.29 10.64
C ASP A 386 -1.24 -4.24 10.52
N ASN A 387 -1.06 -3.31 9.58
CA ASN A 387 -2.04 -2.28 9.22
C ASN A 387 -3.13 -2.87 8.30
N GLU A 388 -3.81 -3.94 8.76
CA GLU A 388 -4.91 -4.61 8.04
C GLU A 388 -6.10 -3.69 7.71
N LEU A 389 -6.14 -2.48 8.27
CA LEU A 389 -7.16 -1.46 7.99
C LEU A 389 -7.11 -0.94 6.54
N ILE A 390 -6.05 -1.23 5.81
CA ILE A 390 -6.02 -1.07 4.36
C ILE A 390 -6.75 -2.28 3.75
N GLN A 391 -8.08 -2.23 3.76
CA GLN A 391 -8.90 -3.26 3.12
C GLN A 391 -8.53 -3.33 1.64
N ARG A 392 -8.42 -4.56 1.11
CA ARG A 392 -8.18 -4.83 -0.32
C ARG A 392 -9.17 -4.13 -1.26
N GLU A 393 -10.26 -3.60 -0.71
CA GLU A 393 -11.39 -3.00 -1.42
C GLU A 393 -11.32 -1.46 -1.48
N GLU A 394 -10.55 -0.80 -0.60
CA GLU A 394 -10.43 0.68 -0.59
C GLU A 394 -9.15 1.20 -1.29
N LEU A 395 -8.20 0.31 -1.61
CA LEU A 395 -7.09 0.66 -2.48
C LEU A 395 -7.48 0.41 -3.94
N PRO A 396 -7.39 1.42 -4.83
CA PRO A 396 -7.29 1.18 -6.25
C PRO A 396 -6.18 0.15 -6.50
N VAL A 397 -6.40 -0.76 -7.45
CA VAL A 397 -5.50 -1.88 -7.83
C VAL A 397 -4.07 -1.40 -8.24
N ASP A 398 -3.85 -0.09 -8.23
CA ASP A 398 -2.66 0.63 -8.68
C ASP A 398 -1.46 0.64 -7.71
N TYR A 399 -1.59 0.16 -6.47
CA TYR A 399 -0.55 0.28 -5.43
C TYR A 399 -0.09 -1.05 -4.79
N SER A 400 -0.05 -2.16 -5.54
CA SER A 400 0.31 -3.49 -5.01
C SER A 400 1.74 -3.62 -4.45
N ALA A 401 2.69 -2.79 -4.92
CA ALA A 401 4.06 -2.75 -4.39
C ALA A 401 4.09 -2.07 -3.01
N ASP A 402 3.46 -0.90 -2.89
CA ASP A 402 3.28 -0.17 -1.64
C ASP A 402 2.44 -0.94 -0.61
N TYR A 403 1.59 -1.87 -1.04
CA TYR A 403 0.73 -2.64 -0.14
C TYR A 403 1.55 -3.36 0.94
N TRP A 404 2.68 -4.00 0.61
CA TRP A 404 3.46 -4.75 1.60
C TRP A 404 4.37 -3.87 2.45
N GLU A 405 4.76 -2.69 1.95
CA GLU A 405 5.50 -1.69 2.71
C GLU A 405 4.59 -0.95 3.69
N LYS A 406 3.38 -0.60 3.27
CA LYS A 406 2.37 0.08 4.10
C LYS A 406 1.66 -0.88 5.06
N ARG A 407 1.46 -2.14 4.68
CA ARG A 407 0.84 -3.16 5.54
C ARG A 407 1.73 -3.54 6.71
N TYR A 408 3.02 -3.78 6.46
CA TYR A 408 3.99 -4.16 7.49
C TYR A 408 4.99 -3.03 7.73
N THR A 409 4.67 -2.18 8.69
CA THR A 409 5.52 -1.07 9.12
C THR A 409 6.34 -1.46 10.36
N MET A 410 7.58 -0.98 10.42
CA MET A 410 8.44 -1.18 11.60
C MET A 410 8.36 0.03 12.53
N ARG A 411 8.15 -0.22 13.83
CA ARG A 411 8.30 0.79 14.88
C ARG A 411 9.64 0.65 15.57
N LEU A 412 10.54 1.61 15.31
CA LEU A 412 11.90 1.62 15.86
C LEU A 412 11.93 1.64 17.40
N GLU A 413 10.98 2.32 18.04
CA GLU A 413 10.92 2.45 19.51
C GLU A 413 10.66 1.13 20.24
N ARG A 414 10.13 0.12 19.54
CA ARG A 414 9.77 -1.19 20.11
C ARG A 414 10.77 -2.29 19.77
N ILE A 415 11.88 -1.95 19.12
CA ILE A 415 12.94 -2.89 18.79
C ILE A 415 13.84 -3.07 20.02
N PRO A 416 13.98 -4.29 20.56
CA PRO A 416 14.95 -4.57 21.59
C PRO A 416 16.36 -4.36 21.03
N VAL A 417 17.25 -3.72 21.80
CA VAL A 417 18.63 -3.40 21.35
C VAL A 417 19.36 -4.63 20.80
N PHE A 418 19.14 -5.81 21.39
CA PHE A 418 19.77 -7.06 20.96
C PHE A 418 19.23 -7.66 19.64
N LEU A 419 18.12 -7.16 19.08
CA LEU A 419 17.56 -7.59 17.79
C LEU A 419 17.73 -6.57 16.66
N ASN A 420 18.32 -5.40 16.95
CA ASN A 420 18.34 -4.28 16.00
C ASN A 420 19.02 -4.64 14.67
N GLU A 421 20.11 -5.40 14.71
CA GLU A 421 20.84 -5.83 13.51
C GLU A 421 20.02 -6.76 12.60
N HIS A 422 19.20 -7.63 13.19
CA HIS A 422 18.38 -8.62 12.47
C HIS A 422 16.92 -8.18 12.30
N ALA A 423 16.56 -6.94 12.66
CA ALA A 423 15.17 -6.47 12.57
C ALA A 423 14.64 -6.53 11.13
N GLN A 424 15.47 -6.18 10.15
CA GLN A 424 15.12 -6.23 8.72
C GLN A 424 14.96 -7.66 8.23
N THR A 425 15.84 -8.58 8.64
CA THR A 425 15.74 -9.98 8.23
C THR A 425 14.48 -10.62 8.82
N ILE A 426 14.17 -10.35 10.09
CA ILE A 426 12.93 -10.81 10.75
C ILE A 426 11.69 -10.28 10.01
N LEU A 427 11.67 -9.01 9.61
CA LEU A 427 10.56 -8.44 8.84
C LEU A 427 10.38 -9.19 7.51
N ARG A 428 11.46 -9.39 6.76
CA ARG A 428 11.44 -10.08 5.47
C ARG A 428 11.01 -11.54 5.61
N THR A 429 11.51 -12.26 6.61
CA THR A 429 11.14 -13.66 6.90
C THR A 429 9.64 -13.81 7.07
N GLY A 430 9.02 -12.97 7.91
CA GLY A 430 7.58 -13.05 8.12
C GLY A 430 6.76 -12.56 6.92
N LYS A 431 7.24 -11.57 6.16
CA LYS A 431 6.64 -11.18 4.86
C LYS A 431 6.60 -12.38 3.90
N TYR A 432 7.72 -13.09 3.75
CA TYR A 432 7.80 -14.26 2.87
C TYR A 432 6.86 -15.38 3.31
N PHE A 433 6.83 -15.71 4.61
CA PHE A 433 5.88 -16.72 5.09
C PHE A 433 4.43 -16.30 4.95
N ASN A 434 4.11 -15.02 5.11
CA ASN A 434 2.74 -14.56 4.89
C ASN A 434 2.33 -14.64 3.42
N VAL A 435 3.25 -14.37 2.47
CA VAL A 435 3.02 -14.61 1.04
C VAL A 435 2.80 -16.09 0.77
N ILE A 436 3.63 -16.98 1.31
CA ILE A 436 3.45 -18.44 1.16
C ILE A 436 2.10 -18.89 1.74
N ARG A 437 1.70 -18.35 2.90
CA ARG A 437 0.44 -18.67 3.57
C ARG A 437 -0.77 -18.24 2.75
N GLN A 438 -0.72 -17.07 2.13
CA GLN A 438 -1.77 -16.62 1.22
C GLN A 438 -1.89 -17.54 -0.02
N CYS A 439 -0.86 -18.34 -0.34
CA CYS A 439 -0.91 -19.37 -1.40
C CYS A 439 -1.66 -20.62 -0.95
N GLY A 440 -2.18 -20.63 0.28
CA GLY A 440 -2.79 -21.81 0.88
C GLY A 440 -1.77 -22.84 1.37
N LYS A 441 -0.49 -22.46 1.50
CA LYS A 441 0.59 -23.37 1.90
C LYS A 441 1.11 -23.06 3.29
N THR A 442 1.22 -24.08 4.11
CA THR A 442 1.86 -24.00 5.43
C THR A 442 3.18 -24.75 5.39
N VAL A 443 4.26 -24.11 5.81
CA VAL A 443 5.56 -24.76 5.92
C VAL A 443 5.55 -25.70 7.13
N GLN A 444 5.82 -26.99 6.87
CA GLN A 444 5.98 -27.96 7.94
C GLN A 444 7.43 -27.91 8.43
N TRP A 445 7.58 -27.48 9.68
CA TRP A 445 8.88 -27.41 10.34
C TRP A 445 9.21 -28.78 10.92
N GLY A 446 10.42 -29.29 10.68
CA GLY A 446 10.88 -30.57 11.23
C GLY A 446 11.07 -30.52 12.75
N LYS A 447 11.97 -29.65 13.23
CA LYS A 447 12.14 -29.34 14.67
C LYS A 447 12.13 -27.82 14.82
N GLN A 448 11.13 -27.29 15.53
CA GLN A 448 11.11 -25.89 15.92
C GLN A 448 12.05 -25.73 17.11
N GLU A 449 13.10 -24.92 16.93
CA GLU A 449 13.97 -24.55 18.05
C GLU A 449 13.31 -23.38 18.78
N PRO A 450 13.08 -23.49 20.11
CA PRO A 450 12.51 -22.38 20.86
C PRO A 450 13.49 -21.21 20.85
N LEU A 451 13.00 -20.04 20.45
CA LEU A 451 13.77 -18.79 20.47
C LEU A 451 13.89 -18.30 21.92
N SER A 452 14.76 -18.94 22.72
CA SER A 452 15.04 -18.48 24.09
C SER A 452 16.17 -17.45 24.11
N TYR A 453 16.03 -16.42 24.94
CA TYR A 453 17.11 -15.47 25.18
C TYR A 453 18.29 -16.14 25.88
N GLN A 454 19.47 -16.11 25.26
CA GLN A 454 20.73 -16.54 25.86
C GLN A 454 21.78 -15.44 25.65
N TYR A 455 22.35 -14.93 26.75
CA TYR A 455 23.30 -13.81 26.73
C TYR A 455 24.60 -14.11 25.96
N GLN A 456 25.05 -15.37 25.93
CA GLN A 456 26.32 -15.78 25.31
C GLN A 456 26.17 -16.72 24.12
N GLY A 457 24.95 -17.19 23.83
CA GLY A 457 24.67 -18.08 22.72
C GLY A 457 23.71 -17.39 21.78
N GLN A 458 24.20 -16.78 20.70
CA GLN A 458 23.39 -16.26 19.59
C GLN A 458 22.68 -17.40 18.81
N LYS A 459 22.25 -18.48 19.49
CA LYS A 459 21.52 -19.60 18.93
C LYS A 459 20.20 -19.15 18.32
N TYR A 460 19.53 -18.17 18.93
CA TYR A 460 18.32 -17.57 18.39
C TYR A 460 18.58 -16.81 17.08
N ILE A 461 19.75 -16.18 16.92
CA ILE A 461 20.14 -15.51 15.66
C ILE A 461 20.34 -16.55 14.56
N ALA A 462 21.11 -17.61 14.83
CA ALA A 462 21.30 -18.70 13.89
C ALA A 462 19.98 -19.42 13.55
N ALA A 463 19.00 -19.44 14.45
CA ALA A 463 17.65 -19.95 14.17
C ALA A 463 16.85 -18.99 13.26
N ILE A 464 16.97 -17.67 13.46
CA ILE A 464 16.35 -16.65 12.60
C ILE A 464 16.93 -16.70 11.18
N ASP A 465 18.26 -16.77 11.04
CA ASP A 465 18.91 -16.82 9.72
C ASP A 465 18.55 -18.12 8.97
N ARG A 466 18.50 -19.26 9.67
CA ARG A 466 18.00 -20.51 9.08
C ARG A 466 16.54 -20.40 8.64
N ALA A 467 15.69 -19.78 9.46
CA ALA A 467 14.29 -19.56 9.10
C ALA A 467 14.16 -18.62 7.89
N TYR A 468 14.99 -17.58 7.79
CA TYR A 468 15.06 -16.69 6.64
C TYR A 468 15.46 -17.45 5.36
N SER A 469 16.56 -18.21 5.39
CA SER A 469 17.02 -18.98 4.22
C SER A 469 15.97 -20.00 3.76
N GLU A 470 15.28 -20.64 4.70
CA GLU A 470 14.21 -21.59 4.37
C GLU A 470 12.96 -20.89 3.81
N ALA A 471 12.58 -19.73 4.35
CA ALA A 471 11.49 -18.90 3.83
C ALA A 471 11.78 -18.44 2.40
N ALA A 472 12.98 -17.92 2.16
CA ALA A 472 13.43 -17.41 0.86
C ALA A 472 13.45 -18.55 -0.17
N ARG A 473 14.06 -19.69 0.18
CA ARG A 473 14.12 -20.88 -0.68
C ARG A 473 12.73 -21.39 -1.02
N LYS A 474 11.82 -21.48 -0.05
CA LYS A 474 10.47 -21.99 -0.29
C LYS A 474 9.63 -21.04 -1.11
N LEU A 475 9.72 -19.73 -0.86
CA LEU A 475 9.02 -18.73 -1.66
C LEU A 475 9.53 -18.74 -3.11
N LEU A 476 10.85 -18.82 -3.30
CA LEU A 476 11.45 -18.94 -4.63
C LEU A 476 10.97 -20.22 -5.35
N GLU A 477 10.90 -21.35 -4.65
CA GLU A 477 10.38 -22.59 -5.22
C GLU A 477 8.92 -22.45 -5.68
N VAL A 478 8.07 -21.82 -4.86
CA VAL A 478 6.65 -21.56 -5.20
C VAL A 478 6.54 -20.61 -6.41
N LEU A 479 7.40 -19.61 -6.52
CA LEU A 479 7.38 -18.65 -7.63
C LEU A 479 7.93 -19.27 -8.93
N MET A 480 9.04 -20.02 -8.86
CA MET A 480 9.69 -20.59 -10.04
C MET A 480 9.02 -21.87 -10.55
N LYS A 481 8.68 -22.81 -9.65
CA LYS A 481 8.16 -24.12 -10.08
C LYS A 481 6.65 -24.13 -10.28
N GLU A 482 5.91 -23.45 -9.41
CA GLU A 482 4.45 -23.62 -9.37
C GLU A 482 3.72 -22.52 -10.15
N ASN A 483 4.24 -21.30 -10.11
CA ASN A 483 3.67 -20.17 -10.85
C ASN A 483 4.44 -19.84 -12.14
N ASP A 484 5.50 -20.61 -12.44
CA ASP A 484 6.37 -20.49 -13.62
C ASP A 484 6.60 -19.03 -14.03
N LEU A 485 7.26 -18.30 -13.14
CA LEU A 485 7.60 -16.89 -13.36
C LEU A 485 8.36 -16.70 -14.67
N MET A 486 9.26 -17.62 -15.00
CA MET A 486 10.09 -17.51 -16.20
C MET A 486 9.25 -17.65 -17.48
N GLY A 487 8.25 -18.53 -17.50
CA GLY A 487 7.27 -18.62 -18.57
C GLY A 487 6.55 -17.29 -18.76
N ARG A 488 6.02 -16.69 -17.69
CA ARG A 488 5.33 -15.39 -17.76
C ARG A 488 6.22 -14.25 -18.23
N LEU A 489 7.47 -14.18 -17.78
CA LEU A 489 8.42 -13.17 -18.25
C LEU A 489 8.77 -13.36 -19.74
N ARG A 490 8.80 -14.60 -20.23
CA ARG A 490 8.94 -14.89 -21.67
C ARG A 490 7.71 -14.44 -22.45
N SER A 491 6.50 -14.63 -21.91
CA SER A 491 5.26 -14.10 -22.51
C SER A 491 5.29 -12.58 -22.58
N VAL A 492 5.70 -11.91 -21.49
CA VAL A 492 5.89 -10.45 -21.47
C VAL A 492 6.88 -10.00 -22.55
N LYS A 493 8.03 -10.67 -22.69
CA LYS A 493 8.97 -10.39 -23.79
C LYS A 493 8.33 -10.62 -25.16
N SER A 494 7.56 -11.69 -25.33
CA SER A 494 6.95 -12.06 -26.61
C SER A 494 5.98 -11.00 -27.12
N TYR A 495 5.16 -10.43 -26.23
CA TYR A 495 4.11 -9.47 -26.57
C TYR A 495 4.56 -8.01 -26.44
N PHE A 496 5.17 -7.60 -25.31
CA PHE A 496 5.53 -6.19 -25.07
C PHE A 496 6.79 -5.76 -25.82
N LEU A 497 7.77 -6.66 -26.00
CA LEU A 497 9.02 -6.37 -26.70
C LEU A 497 9.00 -6.86 -28.17
N LEU A 498 7.83 -7.25 -28.68
CA LEU A 498 7.60 -7.64 -30.08
C LEU A 498 8.47 -8.82 -30.57
N ALA A 499 8.89 -9.73 -29.70
CA ALA A 499 9.73 -10.86 -30.12
C ALA A 499 8.98 -11.84 -31.06
N GLN A 500 7.65 -11.96 -30.90
CA GLN A 500 6.81 -12.70 -31.83
C GLN A 500 6.31 -11.80 -32.97
N GLY A 501 7.14 -11.63 -34.00
CA GLY A 501 6.82 -10.76 -35.14
C GLY A 501 5.57 -11.17 -35.93
N ASP A 502 5.29 -12.48 -36.06
CA ASP A 502 4.09 -12.99 -36.76
C ASP A 502 2.79 -12.48 -36.11
N PHE A 503 2.67 -12.59 -34.79
CA PHE A 503 1.53 -12.07 -34.04
C PHE A 503 1.32 -10.57 -34.27
N VAL A 504 2.38 -9.78 -34.17
CA VAL A 504 2.30 -8.32 -34.33
C VAL A 504 1.86 -7.94 -35.74
N VAL A 505 2.36 -8.63 -36.76
CA VAL A 505 1.94 -8.40 -38.16
C VAL A 505 0.46 -8.70 -38.35
N GLN A 506 -0.01 -9.84 -37.85
CA GLN A 506 -1.43 -10.23 -37.93
C GLN A 506 -2.32 -9.26 -37.15
N PHE A 507 -1.93 -8.90 -35.92
CA PHE A 507 -2.64 -7.94 -35.08
C PHE A 507 -2.76 -6.58 -35.78
N MET A 508 -1.66 -6.06 -36.33
CA MET A 508 -1.64 -4.80 -37.06
C MET A 508 -2.53 -4.82 -38.30
N ASN A 509 -2.56 -5.93 -39.06
CA ASN A 509 -3.46 -6.08 -40.21
C ASN A 509 -4.93 -5.99 -39.81
N LEU A 510 -5.31 -6.65 -38.71
CA LEU A 510 -6.70 -6.74 -38.27
C LEU A 510 -7.20 -5.46 -37.61
N CYS A 511 -6.33 -4.77 -36.85
CA CYS A 511 -6.70 -3.61 -36.05
C CYS A 511 -6.50 -2.27 -36.77
N GLU A 512 -5.88 -2.23 -37.94
CA GLU A 512 -5.55 -0.98 -38.67
C GLU A 512 -6.76 -0.04 -38.87
N ALA A 513 -7.93 -0.60 -39.19
CA ALA A 513 -9.15 0.19 -39.39
C ALA A 513 -9.72 0.78 -38.09
N GLU A 514 -9.51 0.11 -36.95
CA GLU A 514 -9.99 0.58 -35.64
C GLU A 514 -8.98 1.55 -35.00
N LEU A 515 -7.68 1.29 -35.12
CA LEU A 515 -6.63 2.10 -34.52
C LEU A 515 -6.44 3.46 -35.20
N ASN A 516 -6.84 3.59 -36.48
CA ASN A 516 -6.84 4.87 -37.20
C ASN A 516 -7.98 5.81 -36.76
N LYS A 517 -8.96 5.34 -35.99
CA LYS A 517 -10.03 6.19 -35.46
C LYS A 517 -9.53 7.04 -34.29
N SER A 518 -10.31 8.05 -33.92
CA SER A 518 -10.06 8.82 -32.70
C SER A 518 -10.28 7.94 -31.46
N MET A 519 -9.61 8.23 -30.34
CA MET A 519 -9.72 7.45 -29.10
C MET A 519 -11.17 7.20 -28.66
N TYR A 520 -12.05 8.21 -28.80
CA TYR A 520 -13.44 8.14 -28.36
C TYR A 520 -14.33 7.24 -29.23
N ASP A 521 -13.94 7.03 -30.49
CA ASP A 521 -14.70 6.21 -31.45
C ASP A 521 -14.34 4.71 -31.38
N ILE A 522 -13.35 4.35 -30.56
CA ILE A 522 -12.81 2.99 -30.47
C ILE A 522 -13.59 2.17 -29.46
N VAL A 523 -14.13 1.05 -29.92
CA VAL A 523 -14.81 0.08 -29.06
C VAL A 523 -13.81 -0.94 -28.52
N LEU A 524 -13.50 -0.86 -27.22
CA LEU A 524 -12.57 -1.77 -26.54
C LEU A 524 -12.93 -3.25 -26.71
N HIS A 525 -14.21 -3.60 -26.65
CA HIS A 525 -14.67 -4.98 -26.86
C HIS A 525 -14.30 -5.49 -28.26
N ARG A 526 -14.39 -4.65 -29.29
CA ARG A 526 -14.03 -5.03 -30.65
C ARG A 526 -12.53 -5.26 -30.77
N LEU A 527 -11.70 -4.39 -30.17
CA LEU A 527 -10.25 -4.59 -30.12
C LEU A 527 -9.88 -5.87 -29.36
N ALA A 528 -10.57 -6.19 -28.27
CA ALA A 528 -10.35 -7.43 -27.53
C ALA A 528 -10.65 -8.67 -28.38
N SER A 529 -11.77 -8.66 -29.11
CA SER A 529 -12.10 -9.75 -30.04
C SER A 529 -11.09 -9.87 -31.19
N LEU A 530 -10.63 -8.75 -31.76
CA LEU A 530 -9.62 -8.75 -32.82
C LEU A 530 -8.26 -9.23 -32.30
N LEU A 531 -7.88 -8.87 -31.08
CA LEU A 531 -6.68 -9.37 -30.41
C LEU A 531 -6.76 -10.88 -30.20
N GLU A 532 -7.89 -11.40 -29.72
CA GLU A 532 -8.10 -12.84 -29.53
C GLU A 532 -7.98 -13.60 -30.86
N VAL A 533 -8.56 -13.06 -31.94
CA VAL A 533 -8.42 -13.63 -33.28
C VAL A 533 -6.96 -13.62 -33.73
N ALA A 534 -6.23 -12.50 -33.55
CA ALA A 534 -4.82 -12.40 -33.90
C ALA A 534 -3.94 -13.40 -33.12
N LEU A 535 -4.23 -13.62 -31.84
CA LEU A 535 -3.51 -14.58 -31.01
C LEU A 535 -3.72 -16.02 -31.50
N ARG A 536 -4.95 -16.38 -31.90
CA ARG A 536 -5.28 -17.72 -32.41
C ARG A 536 -4.74 -17.99 -33.82
N MET A 537 -4.64 -16.96 -34.66
CA MET A 537 -4.10 -17.09 -36.02
C MET A 537 -2.57 -17.22 -36.05
N SER A 538 -1.90 -16.84 -34.97
CA SER A 538 -0.44 -16.83 -34.88
C SER A 538 0.11 -18.07 -34.16
N THR A 539 1.41 -18.30 -34.37
CA THR A 539 2.22 -19.22 -33.54
C THR A 539 2.18 -18.93 -32.03
N ALA A 540 1.71 -17.72 -31.65
CA ALA A 540 1.40 -17.31 -30.29
C ALA A 540 0.38 -18.22 -29.56
N ASP A 541 -0.39 -19.03 -30.29
CA ASP A 541 -1.36 -19.96 -29.71
C ASP A 541 -0.71 -21.01 -28.78
N SER A 542 0.58 -21.29 -29.00
CA SER A 542 1.39 -22.21 -28.19
C SER A 542 1.72 -21.72 -26.78
N ASP A 543 1.51 -20.43 -26.48
CA ASP A 543 1.78 -19.86 -25.15
C ASP A 543 0.63 -20.16 -24.16
N PRO A 544 0.90 -20.80 -23.01
CA PRO A 544 -0.11 -21.04 -21.98
C PRO A 544 -0.67 -19.77 -21.31
N TYR A 545 0.04 -18.64 -21.36
CA TYR A 545 -0.34 -17.39 -20.66
C TYR A 545 -0.92 -16.31 -21.57
N LYS A 546 -1.27 -16.64 -22.82
CA LYS A 546 -1.81 -15.68 -23.80
C LYS A 546 -3.12 -15.00 -23.36
N ASP A 547 -3.94 -15.69 -22.56
CA ASP A 547 -5.25 -15.18 -22.11
C ASP A 547 -5.13 -14.02 -21.09
N ASP A 548 -3.95 -13.83 -20.50
CA ASP A 548 -3.70 -12.74 -19.56
C ASP A 548 -3.49 -11.38 -20.29
N LEU A 549 -3.36 -11.38 -21.62
CA LEU A 549 -3.18 -10.17 -22.43
C LEU A 549 -4.52 -9.48 -22.72
N LYS A 550 -4.62 -8.18 -22.40
CA LYS A 550 -5.82 -7.37 -22.67
C LYS A 550 -5.46 -6.03 -23.34
N PRO A 551 -6.29 -5.52 -24.25
CA PRO A 551 -6.10 -4.18 -24.79
C PRO A 551 -6.57 -3.13 -23.78
N GLU A 552 -5.76 -2.09 -23.58
CA GLU A 552 -6.05 -0.91 -22.78
C GLU A 552 -5.81 0.35 -23.61
N LEU A 553 -6.64 1.38 -23.43
CA LEU A 553 -6.48 2.68 -24.06
C LEU A 553 -6.08 3.70 -23.00
N LEU A 554 -4.89 4.27 -23.11
CA LEU A 554 -4.41 5.31 -22.21
C LEU A 554 -4.83 6.70 -22.72
N PRO A 555 -5.36 7.58 -21.85
CA PRO A 555 -5.81 8.92 -22.24
C PRO A 555 -4.67 9.93 -22.43
N TYR A 556 -3.41 9.48 -22.41
CA TYR A 556 -2.24 10.36 -22.43
C TYR A 556 -1.12 9.83 -23.34
N ASP A 557 -0.33 10.76 -23.89
CA ASP A 557 0.82 10.49 -24.76
C ASP A 557 1.99 9.78 -24.05
N LEU A 558 2.89 9.21 -24.84
CA LEU A 558 4.12 8.57 -24.35
C LEU A 558 4.99 9.54 -23.55
N GLN A 559 5.08 10.80 -23.97
CA GLN A 559 5.84 11.84 -23.28
C GLN A 559 5.25 12.11 -21.88
N TYR A 560 3.92 12.20 -21.77
CA TYR A 560 3.25 12.38 -20.48
C TYR A 560 3.41 11.15 -19.57
N GLN A 561 3.33 9.95 -20.14
CA GLN A 561 3.58 8.71 -19.40
C GLN A 561 5.00 8.66 -18.84
N MET A 562 5.98 9.09 -19.64
CA MET A 562 7.38 9.18 -19.23
C MET A 562 7.57 10.18 -18.09
N PHE A 563 7.02 11.39 -18.19
CA PHE A 563 7.09 12.38 -17.10
C PHE A 563 6.47 11.83 -15.81
N ARG A 564 5.32 11.16 -15.88
CA ARG A 564 4.67 10.56 -14.71
C ARG A 564 5.50 9.45 -14.04
N ILE A 565 6.33 8.72 -14.80
CA ILE A 565 7.13 7.60 -14.28
C ILE A 565 8.53 8.05 -13.83
N LEU A 566 9.12 9.01 -14.54
CA LEU A 566 10.44 9.57 -14.23
C LEU A 566 10.41 10.67 -13.18
N SER A 567 9.27 11.38 -12.99
CA SER A 567 9.20 12.51 -12.07
C SER A 567 8.37 12.23 -10.81
N ILE A 568 9.10 12.26 -9.70
CA ILE A 568 8.66 12.78 -8.43
C ILE A 568 8.49 14.30 -8.64
N GLN A 569 7.24 14.80 -8.65
CA GLN A 569 6.84 16.21 -8.42
C GLN A 569 7.77 17.32 -8.98
N THR A 570 7.66 17.70 -10.25
CA THR A 570 8.16 19.01 -10.74
C THR A 570 7.02 19.90 -11.24
N ARG A 571 7.22 21.22 -11.17
CA ARG A 571 6.24 22.26 -11.58
C ARG A 571 5.79 22.14 -13.04
N ASP A 572 6.59 21.48 -13.88
CA ASP A 572 6.39 21.33 -15.32
C ASP A 572 5.25 20.36 -15.68
N GLU A 573 4.84 19.46 -14.78
CA GLU A 573 3.67 18.60 -14.97
C GLU A 573 2.36 19.40 -15.09
N LYS A 574 2.28 20.56 -14.42
CA LYS A 574 1.07 21.41 -14.44
C LYS A 574 0.92 22.19 -15.74
N GLU A 575 2.03 22.49 -16.43
CA GLU A 575 2.00 23.16 -17.75
C GLU A 575 1.72 22.16 -18.89
N TYR A 576 2.21 20.91 -18.80
CA TYR A 576 1.88 19.86 -19.77
C TYR A 576 0.45 19.30 -19.62
N CYS A 577 -0.12 19.27 -18.42
CA CYS A 577 -1.51 18.87 -18.21
C CYS A 577 -2.50 19.76 -18.99
N PHE A 578 -2.11 21.01 -19.27
CA PHE A 578 -2.91 21.97 -20.07
C PHE A 578 -2.87 21.68 -21.58
N GLN A 579 -1.92 20.87 -22.07
CA GLN A 579 -1.77 20.49 -23.49
C GLN A 579 -2.46 19.15 -23.84
N ALA A 580 -3.12 18.50 -22.88
CA ALA A 580 -3.92 17.27 -23.06
C ALA A 580 -5.24 17.48 -23.87
N GLY A 581 -5.26 18.48 -24.76
CA GLY A 581 -6.36 18.77 -25.68
C GLY A 581 -6.13 18.27 -27.11
N LYS A 582 -5.01 17.59 -27.40
CA LYS A 582 -4.84 16.90 -28.68
C LYS A 582 -5.70 15.64 -28.69
N VAL A 583 -6.55 15.51 -29.71
CA VAL A 583 -7.28 14.27 -29.99
C VAL A 583 -6.25 13.21 -30.36
N LEU A 584 -5.92 12.33 -29.42
CA LEU A 584 -5.02 11.21 -29.67
C LEU A 584 -5.66 10.25 -30.69
N THR A 585 -4.82 9.77 -31.60
CA THR A 585 -5.20 8.63 -32.46
C THR A 585 -5.24 7.35 -31.64
N GLY A 586 -6.05 6.38 -32.06
CA GLY A 586 -6.09 5.05 -31.44
C GLY A 586 -4.72 4.38 -31.35
N LEU A 587 -3.87 4.60 -32.35
CA LEU A 587 -2.50 4.08 -32.40
C LEU A 587 -1.61 4.62 -31.27
N GLU A 588 -1.73 5.91 -30.95
CA GLU A 588 -0.95 6.52 -29.87
C GLU A 588 -1.49 6.12 -28.49
N ALA A 589 -2.80 5.96 -28.36
CA ALA A 589 -3.47 5.58 -27.11
C ALA A 589 -3.39 4.08 -26.80
N PHE A 590 -3.15 3.22 -27.79
CA PHE A 590 -3.22 1.77 -27.65
C PHE A 590 -2.05 1.16 -26.87
N VAL A 591 -2.37 0.32 -25.90
CA VAL A 591 -1.41 -0.37 -25.04
C VAL A 591 -1.90 -1.77 -24.69
N PHE A 592 -0.96 -2.70 -24.48
CA PHE A 592 -1.27 -3.98 -23.86
C PHE A 592 -1.22 -3.90 -22.32
N ASN A 593 -2.24 -4.42 -21.66
CA ASN A 593 -2.21 -4.75 -20.24
C ASN A 593 -2.00 -6.26 -20.07
N TYR A 594 -1.33 -6.65 -18.99
CA TYR A 594 -1.04 -8.03 -18.65
C TYR A 594 -1.56 -8.35 -17.25
N ASP A 595 -2.60 -9.16 -17.19
CA ASP A 595 -3.30 -9.47 -15.94
C ASP A 595 -2.54 -10.54 -15.14
N VAL A 596 -1.71 -10.08 -14.21
CA VAL A 596 -0.91 -10.98 -13.39
C VAL A 596 -1.70 -11.48 -12.18
N LYS A 597 -1.96 -12.78 -12.14
CA LYS A 597 -2.51 -13.44 -10.94
C LYS A 597 -1.50 -13.39 -9.78
N TRP A 598 -2.03 -13.19 -8.58
CA TRP A 598 -1.31 -13.38 -7.33
C TRP A 598 -0.75 -14.82 -7.26
N PRO A 599 0.52 -15.08 -6.85
CA PRO A 599 1.50 -14.20 -6.18
C PRO A 599 2.53 -13.51 -7.10
N VAL A 600 2.49 -13.75 -8.42
CA VAL A 600 3.47 -13.19 -9.37
C VAL A 600 3.37 -11.66 -9.48
N SER A 601 2.22 -11.10 -9.10
CA SER A 601 1.97 -9.66 -9.01
C SER A 601 2.90 -8.91 -8.05
N LEU A 602 3.67 -9.63 -7.21
CA LEU A 602 4.70 -9.05 -6.34
C LEU A 602 5.97 -8.67 -7.10
N ILE A 603 6.27 -9.40 -8.17
CA ILE A 603 7.46 -9.19 -9.00
C ILE A 603 7.08 -8.32 -10.19
N ILE A 604 6.02 -8.71 -10.90
CA ILE A 604 5.46 -7.95 -12.01
C ILE A 604 4.47 -6.94 -11.41
N ASN A 605 5.03 -5.86 -10.88
CA ASN A 605 4.27 -4.75 -10.30
C ASN A 605 3.61 -3.90 -11.40
N ARG A 606 2.61 -3.09 -11.04
CA ARG A 606 2.03 -2.09 -11.97
C ARG A 606 3.08 -1.12 -12.51
N LYS A 607 4.05 -0.70 -11.68
CA LYS A 607 5.20 0.11 -12.13
C LYS A 607 5.99 -0.61 -13.22
N ALA A 608 6.26 -1.90 -13.02
CA ALA A 608 6.97 -2.72 -14.00
C ALA A 608 6.18 -2.86 -15.31
N ILE A 609 4.88 -3.12 -15.24
CA ILE A 609 4.01 -3.18 -16.43
C ILE A 609 4.00 -1.83 -17.14
N ALA A 610 3.87 -0.72 -16.41
CA ALA A 610 3.88 0.62 -17.00
C ALA A 610 5.20 0.92 -17.73
N CYS A 611 6.36 0.49 -17.21
CA CYS A 611 7.63 0.57 -17.92
C CYS A 611 7.63 -0.27 -19.22
N TYR A 612 7.10 -1.50 -19.18
CA TYR A 612 6.96 -2.32 -20.38
C TYR A 612 5.96 -1.74 -21.39
N GLN A 613 4.89 -1.12 -20.92
CA GLN A 613 3.91 -0.42 -21.76
C GLN A 613 4.55 0.77 -22.48
N MET A 614 5.41 1.54 -21.81
CA MET A 614 6.16 2.61 -22.47
C MET A 614 7.05 2.08 -23.58
N LEU A 615 7.82 1.01 -23.30
CA LEU A 615 8.69 0.37 -24.28
C LEU A 615 7.87 -0.16 -25.46
N PHE A 616 6.74 -0.81 -25.18
CA PHE A 616 5.82 -1.30 -26.21
C PHE A 616 5.32 -0.17 -27.10
N ARG A 617 4.79 0.93 -26.53
CA ARG A 617 4.29 2.08 -27.31
C ARG A 617 5.35 2.64 -28.24
N HIS A 618 6.58 2.78 -27.75
CA HIS A 618 7.69 3.29 -28.54
C HIS A 618 8.02 2.37 -29.72
N LEU A 619 8.24 1.08 -29.45
CA LEU A 619 8.55 0.08 -30.47
C LEU A 619 7.41 -0.10 -31.48
N PHE A 620 6.17 -0.12 -30.99
CA PHE A 620 4.96 -0.28 -31.78
C PHE A 620 4.77 0.88 -32.75
N TYR A 621 5.03 2.11 -32.30
CA TYR A 621 4.93 3.28 -33.17
C TYR A 621 5.98 3.27 -34.28
N CYS A 622 7.24 2.94 -33.99
CA CYS A 622 8.26 2.77 -35.02
C CYS A 622 7.83 1.72 -36.06
N LYS A 623 7.35 0.56 -35.60
CA LYS A 623 6.90 -0.52 -36.50
C LYS A 623 5.70 -0.17 -37.34
N TYR A 624 4.80 0.64 -36.81
CA TYR A 624 3.69 1.20 -37.58
C TYR A 624 4.19 2.09 -38.72
N VAL A 625 5.14 2.99 -38.44
CA VAL A 625 5.69 3.90 -39.46
C VAL A 625 6.50 3.16 -40.52
N GLU A 626 7.29 2.15 -40.14
CA GLU A 626 7.99 1.26 -41.09
C GLU A 626 6.98 0.65 -42.10
N ARG A 627 5.89 0.10 -41.57
CA ARG A 627 4.84 -0.52 -42.38
C ARG A 627 4.15 0.49 -43.31
N LEU A 628 3.86 1.70 -42.85
CA LEU A 628 3.27 2.76 -43.69
C LEU A 628 4.19 3.11 -44.86
N LEU A 629 5.49 3.26 -44.62
CA LEU A 629 6.49 3.54 -45.66
C LEU A 629 6.58 2.40 -46.69
N CYS A 630 6.51 1.15 -46.22
CA CYS A 630 6.42 -0.02 -47.10
C CYS A 630 5.12 -0.02 -47.92
N ARG A 631 3.99 0.40 -47.36
CA ARG A 631 2.72 0.52 -48.09
C ARG A 631 2.79 1.57 -49.20
N VAL A 632 3.42 2.71 -48.91
CA VAL A 632 3.71 3.76 -49.91
C VAL A 632 4.66 3.24 -50.99
N TRP A 633 5.64 2.41 -50.64
CA TRP A 633 6.50 1.78 -51.64
C TRP A 633 5.72 0.88 -52.60
N ILE A 634 4.75 0.09 -52.09
CA ILE A 634 3.89 -0.74 -52.93
C ILE A 634 3.01 0.12 -53.84
N SER A 635 2.35 1.17 -53.31
CA SER A 635 1.52 2.06 -54.12
C SER A 635 2.33 2.79 -55.20
N ASN A 636 3.55 3.18 -54.87
CA ASN A 636 4.48 3.83 -55.78
C ASN A 636 4.94 2.94 -56.95
N LYS A 637 4.69 1.62 -56.92
CA LYS A 637 4.93 0.76 -58.09
C LYS A 637 4.06 1.17 -59.29
N ILE A 638 2.88 1.73 -59.03
CA ILE A 638 1.98 2.28 -60.06
C ILE A 638 2.66 3.45 -60.78
N ALA A 639 3.57 4.18 -60.13
CA ALA A 639 4.24 5.31 -60.75
C ALA A 639 5.13 4.96 -61.96
N LYS A 640 5.36 3.67 -62.24
CA LYS A 640 6.01 3.19 -63.46
C LYS A 640 5.15 3.35 -64.72
N THR A 641 3.84 3.58 -64.59
CA THR A 641 2.93 3.79 -65.73
C THR A 641 2.77 5.27 -66.11
N PHE A 642 3.34 6.19 -65.32
CA PHE A 642 3.23 7.63 -65.56
C PHE A 642 4.11 8.13 -66.71
N THR A 643 3.74 9.31 -67.24
CA THR A 643 4.51 10.06 -68.23
C THR A 643 5.88 10.51 -67.68
N HIS A 644 6.84 10.76 -68.59
CA HIS A 644 8.24 11.03 -68.24
C HIS A 644 8.42 12.24 -67.28
N GLU A 645 7.60 13.29 -67.41
CA GLU A 645 7.69 14.50 -66.58
C GLU A 645 7.23 14.26 -65.14
N VAL A 646 6.11 13.55 -64.96
CA VAL A 646 5.61 13.17 -63.63
C VAL A 646 6.58 12.18 -62.97
N ALA A 647 7.14 11.25 -63.73
CA ALA A 647 8.14 10.30 -63.22
C ALA A 647 9.42 10.98 -62.68
N MET A 648 9.82 12.13 -63.25
CA MET A 648 10.97 12.90 -62.75
C MET A 648 10.69 13.52 -61.38
N ALA A 649 9.48 14.06 -61.16
CA ALA A 649 9.08 14.61 -59.87
C ALA A 649 9.04 13.51 -58.77
N TYR A 650 8.66 12.28 -59.11
CA TYR A 650 8.66 11.15 -58.17
C TYR A 650 10.07 10.68 -57.75
N ARG A 651 11.13 11.01 -58.50
CA ARG A 651 12.50 10.61 -58.17
C ARG A 651 12.94 11.13 -56.81
N GLN A 652 12.65 12.40 -56.52
CA GLN A 652 12.97 13.02 -55.24
C GLN A 652 12.19 12.36 -54.10
N ALA A 653 10.91 12.07 -54.31
CA ALA A 653 10.07 11.35 -53.35
C ALA A 653 10.59 9.92 -53.08
N PHE A 654 11.11 9.20 -54.09
CA PHE A 654 11.71 7.88 -53.88
C PHE A 654 12.99 7.93 -53.06
N SER A 655 13.82 8.95 -53.29
CA SER A 655 15.04 9.17 -52.51
C SER A 655 14.71 9.47 -51.05
N LEU A 656 13.76 10.39 -50.81
CA LEU A 656 13.31 10.74 -49.47
C LEU A 656 12.72 9.54 -48.73
N ARG A 657 11.84 8.77 -49.38
CA ARG A 657 11.25 7.55 -48.80
C ARG A 657 12.32 6.54 -48.41
N GLN A 658 13.33 6.32 -49.26
CA GLN A 658 14.39 5.36 -48.96
C GLN A 658 15.19 5.80 -47.73
N ARG A 659 15.54 7.09 -47.63
CA ARG A 659 16.22 7.65 -46.45
C ARG A 659 15.39 7.51 -45.17
N MET A 660 14.09 7.80 -45.24
CA MET A 660 13.17 7.63 -44.11
C MET A 660 13.06 6.16 -43.69
N LEU A 661 12.92 5.25 -44.65
CA LEU A 661 12.81 3.81 -44.41
C LEU A 661 14.09 3.27 -43.78
N ASP A 662 15.25 3.58 -44.35
CA ASP A 662 16.54 3.14 -43.82
C ASP A 662 16.73 3.67 -42.39
N CYS A 663 16.43 4.94 -42.13
CA CYS A 663 16.56 5.52 -40.78
C CYS A 663 15.71 4.77 -39.74
N ILE A 664 14.43 4.52 -40.02
CA ILE A 664 13.53 3.81 -39.09
C ILE A 664 13.95 2.36 -38.92
N GLN A 665 14.30 1.66 -40.00
CA GLN A 665 14.76 0.28 -39.91
C GLN A 665 16.00 0.16 -39.02
N HIS A 666 17.02 1.00 -39.22
CA HIS A 666 18.22 0.98 -38.38
C HIS A 666 17.93 1.30 -36.92
N LEU A 667 17.01 2.24 -36.64
CA LEU A 667 16.57 2.54 -35.28
C LEU A 667 15.88 1.32 -34.62
N GLU A 668 15.00 0.64 -35.35
CA GLU A 668 14.34 -0.57 -34.87
C GLU A 668 15.31 -1.73 -34.65
N TYR A 669 16.26 -1.93 -35.58
CA TYR A 669 17.30 -2.96 -35.43
C TYR A 669 18.14 -2.72 -34.17
N TYR A 670 18.53 -1.46 -33.90
CA TYR A 670 19.23 -1.11 -32.68
C TYR A 670 18.41 -1.50 -31.44
N MET A 671 17.16 -1.06 -31.37
CA MET A 671 16.30 -1.33 -30.21
C MET A 671 16.06 -2.82 -30.00
N MET A 672 15.76 -3.58 -31.06
CA MET A 672 15.43 -5.01 -30.93
C MET A 672 16.66 -5.89 -30.72
N VAL A 673 17.74 -5.69 -31.47
CA VAL A 673 18.88 -6.62 -31.52
C VAL A 673 20.02 -6.20 -30.61
N GLU A 674 20.31 -4.91 -30.47
CA GLU A 674 21.45 -4.45 -29.66
C GLU A 674 21.07 -4.13 -28.20
N VAL A 675 19.83 -3.69 -27.98
CA VAL A 675 19.33 -3.35 -26.63
C VAL A 675 18.57 -4.51 -26.00
N VAL A 676 17.49 -4.98 -26.66
CA VAL A 676 16.58 -5.95 -26.04
C VAL A 676 17.22 -7.32 -25.81
N GLU A 677 17.83 -7.93 -26.85
CA GLU A 677 18.34 -9.30 -26.78
C GLU A 677 19.55 -9.48 -25.84
N PRO A 678 20.59 -8.63 -25.86
CA PRO A 678 21.76 -8.83 -25.01
C PRO A 678 21.44 -8.67 -23.53
N ASN A 679 20.58 -7.71 -23.19
CA ASN A 679 20.15 -7.49 -21.81
C ASN A 679 19.24 -8.63 -21.32
N TRP A 680 18.43 -9.22 -22.20
CA TRP A 680 17.66 -10.42 -21.88
C TRP A 680 18.54 -11.62 -21.57
N LEU A 681 19.61 -11.85 -22.34
CA LEU A 681 20.57 -12.92 -22.08
C LEU A 681 21.34 -12.69 -20.77
N LYS A 682 21.76 -11.44 -20.50
CA LYS A 682 22.35 -11.06 -19.21
C LYS A 682 21.39 -11.33 -18.05
N PHE A 683 20.10 -11.03 -18.22
CA PHE A 683 19.07 -11.30 -17.23
C PHE A 683 18.90 -12.80 -16.97
N ILE A 684 18.80 -13.65 -17.99
CA ILE A 684 18.71 -15.10 -17.81
C ILE A 684 19.93 -15.65 -17.05
N ASN A 685 21.13 -15.17 -17.38
CA ASN A 685 22.36 -15.58 -16.72
C ASN A 685 22.46 -15.10 -15.26
N LYS A 686 21.90 -13.93 -14.94
CA LYS A 686 21.79 -13.45 -13.55
C LYS A 686 20.73 -14.25 -12.80
N MET A 687 19.57 -14.48 -13.42
CA MET A 687 18.42 -15.17 -12.83
C MET A 687 18.74 -16.61 -12.40
N SER A 688 19.61 -17.31 -13.13
CA SER A 688 20.05 -18.66 -12.75
C SER A 688 20.93 -18.71 -11.49
N LYS A 689 21.53 -17.59 -11.08
CA LYS A 689 22.40 -17.49 -9.90
C LYS A 689 21.67 -16.98 -8.65
N VAL A 690 20.40 -16.64 -8.77
CA VAL A 690 19.63 -16.00 -7.70
C VAL A 690 19.15 -17.02 -6.65
N SER A 691 19.32 -16.69 -5.37
CA SER A 691 18.85 -17.48 -4.23
C SER A 691 17.70 -16.83 -3.45
N ASN A 692 17.58 -15.49 -3.49
CA ASN A 692 16.55 -14.75 -2.78
C ASN A 692 15.52 -14.14 -3.73
N VAL A 693 14.31 -13.91 -3.24
CA VAL A 693 13.25 -13.25 -4.03
C VAL A 693 13.53 -11.76 -4.22
N ASP A 694 14.14 -11.11 -3.24
CA ASP A 694 14.55 -9.70 -3.37
C ASP A 694 15.59 -9.52 -4.48
N ASP A 695 16.50 -10.49 -4.63
CA ASP A 695 17.49 -10.50 -5.70
C ASP A 695 16.81 -10.69 -7.08
N VAL A 696 15.71 -11.43 -7.17
CA VAL A 696 14.91 -11.51 -8.41
C VAL A 696 14.34 -10.13 -8.75
N LEU A 697 13.81 -9.44 -7.75
CA LEU A 697 13.20 -8.13 -7.93
C LEU A 697 14.23 -7.08 -8.34
N SER A 698 15.43 -7.08 -7.75
CA SER A 698 16.52 -6.19 -8.14
C SER A 698 17.04 -6.48 -9.55
N VAL A 699 17.27 -7.76 -9.89
CA VAL A 699 17.71 -8.15 -11.24
C VAL A 699 16.67 -7.78 -12.31
N HIS A 700 15.39 -7.87 -11.98
CA HIS A 700 14.31 -7.42 -12.86
C HIS A 700 14.25 -5.89 -12.99
N GLN A 701 14.41 -5.14 -11.89
CA GLN A 701 14.50 -3.67 -11.93
C GLN A 701 15.71 -3.20 -12.75
N ASP A 702 16.87 -3.82 -12.56
CA ASP A 702 18.08 -3.55 -13.35
C ASP A 702 17.83 -3.72 -14.86
N LEU A 703 17.10 -4.78 -15.25
CA LEU A 703 16.75 -5.02 -16.66
C LEU A 703 15.83 -3.93 -17.20
N GLN A 704 14.83 -3.52 -16.42
CA GLN A 704 13.91 -2.45 -16.82
C GLN A 704 14.62 -1.11 -16.97
N ASP A 705 15.46 -0.74 -16.01
CA ASP A 705 16.23 0.50 -16.06
C ASP A 705 17.22 0.49 -17.22
N SER A 706 17.82 -0.67 -17.52
CA SER A 706 18.67 -0.85 -18.69
C SER A 706 17.90 -0.66 -19.99
N TYR A 707 16.69 -1.22 -20.11
CA TYR A 707 15.83 -1.02 -21.29
C TYR A 707 15.42 0.44 -21.46
N LEU A 708 14.98 1.12 -20.41
CA LEU A 708 14.55 2.52 -20.49
C LEU A 708 15.71 3.45 -20.89
N LYS A 709 16.90 3.25 -20.31
CA LYS A 709 18.09 4.05 -20.63
C LYS A 709 18.59 3.79 -22.05
N GLU A 710 18.75 2.52 -22.43
CA GLU A 710 19.33 2.15 -23.71
C GLU A 710 18.37 2.37 -24.90
N CYS A 711 17.05 2.31 -24.68
CA CYS A 711 16.02 2.67 -25.68
C CYS A 711 15.78 4.19 -25.79
N MET A 712 16.64 5.03 -25.22
CA MET A 712 16.57 6.50 -25.34
C MET A 712 15.30 7.13 -24.72
N LEU A 713 14.63 6.44 -23.79
CA LEU A 713 13.40 6.91 -23.15
C LEU A 713 13.65 7.74 -21.88
N THR A 714 14.90 7.87 -21.43
CA THR A 714 15.24 8.68 -20.26
C THR A 714 15.53 10.15 -20.57
N ASP A 715 15.86 10.50 -21.82
CA ASP A 715 16.08 11.89 -22.22
C ASP A 715 14.84 12.40 -23.01
N PRO A 716 14.10 13.40 -22.49
CA PRO A 716 12.96 13.98 -23.20
C PRO A 716 13.33 14.57 -24.56
N ASP A 717 14.55 15.10 -24.71
CA ASP A 717 14.98 15.73 -25.96
C ASP A 717 15.17 14.68 -27.06
N LEU A 718 15.77 13.53 -26.75
CA LEU A 718 15.91 12.42 -27.70
C LEU A 718 14.54 11.87 -28.11
N LEU A 719 13.65 11.67 -27.14
CA LEU A 719 12.30 11.19 -27.42
C LEU A 719 11.53 12.17 -28.30
N SER A 720 11.67 13.47 -28.08
CA SER A 720 11.06 14.51 -28.93
C SER A 720 11.59 14.46 -30.36
N CYS A 721 12.87 14.17 -30.56
CA CYS A 721 13.47 14.04 -31.88
C CYS A 721 12.97 12.78 -32.61
N ILE A 722 12.92 11.62 -31.93
CA ILE A 722 12.42 10.37 -32.54
C ILE A 722 10.94 10.48 -32.89
N THR A 723 10.13 11.01 -31.97
CA THR A 723 8.69 11.25 -32.22
C THR A 723 8.48 12.25 -33.36
N GLY A 724 9.33 13.29 -33.44
CA GLY A 724 9.37 14.24 -34.56
C GLY A 724 9.71 13.58 -35.91
N ILE A 725 10.73 12.72 -35.96
CA ILE A 725 11.09 11.95 -37.17
C ILE A 725 9.92 11.10 -37.63
N CYS A 726 9.31 10.36 -36.69
CA CYS A 726 8.18 9.49 -37.00
C CYS A 726 6.97 10.30 -37.50
N ALA A 727 6.67 11.44 -36.89
CA ALA A 727 5.57 12.32 -37.33
C ALA A 727 5.78 12.86 -38.76
N ILE A 728 7.00 13.28 -39.12
CA ILE A 728 7.33 13.72 -40.48
C ILE A 728 7.18 12.55 -41.47
N CYS A 729 7.57 11.34 -41.09
CA CYS A 729 7.40 10.15 -41.93
C CYS A 729 5.91 9.84 -42.17
N VAL A 730 5.05 10.01 -41.16
CA VAL A 730 3.59 9.86 -41.28
C VAL A 730 3.00 10.95 -42.17
N GLU A 731 3.42 12.21 -42.01
CA GLU A 731 3.01 13.33 -42.87
C GLU A 731 3.35 13.05 -44.34
N PHE A 732 4.58 12.60 -44.61
CA PHE A 732 5.01 12.17 -45.94
C PHE A 732 4.17 11.00 -46.48
N CYS A 733 3.89 9.98 -45.66
CA CYS A 733 3.08 8.84 -46.08
C CYS A 733 1.65 9.23 -46.44
N ASN A 734 1.02 10.09 -45.63
CA ASN A 734 -0.33 10.59 -45.88
C ASN A 734 -0.38 11.46 -47.14
N PHE A 735 0.63 12.31 -47.34
CA PHE A 735 0.77 13.10 -48.56
C PHE A 735 0.87 12.21 -49.81
N MET A 736 1.77 11.23 -49.80
CA MET A 736 1.96 10.32 -50.93
C MET A 736 0.71 9.48 -51.23
N GLN A 737 -0.02 9.04 -50.21
CA GLN A 737 -1.27 8.29 -50.39
C GLN A 737 -2.41 9.16 -50.96
N ARG A 738 -2.51 10.44 -50.54
CA ARG A 738 -3.46 11.39 -51.13
C ARG A 738 -3.13 11.64 -52.60
N MET A 739 -1.87 11.93 -52.91
CA MET A 739 -1.43 12.18 -54.29
C MET A 739 -1.66 10.97 -55.19
N SER A 740 -1.39 9.75 -54.71
CA SER A 740 -1.69 8.53 -55.47
C SER A 740 -3.16 8.40 -55.83
N ARG A 741 -4.10 8.83 -54.98
CA ARG A 741 -5.54 8.81 -55.29
C ARG A 741 -5.91 9.86 -56.33
N TYR A 742 -5.41 11.10 -56.18
CA TYR A 742 -5.68 12.17 -57.12
C TYR A 742 -5.20 11.85 -58.55
N TYR A 743 -4.03 11.21 -58.71
CA TYR A 743 -3.55 10.82 -60.03
C TYR A 743 -4.35 9.67 -60.64
N ILE A 744 -4.76 8.67 -59.84
CA ILE A 744 -5.62 7.58 -60.32
C ILE A 744 -7.00 8.11 -60.73
N ASP A 745 -7.60 9.00 -59.93
CA ASP A 745 -8.89 9.63 -60.26
C ASP A 745 -8.77 10.53 -61.49
N ALA A 746 -7.65 11.24 -61.67
CA ALA A 746 -7.39 12.03 -62.87
C ALA A 746 -7.20 11.17 -64.13
N GLU A 747 -6.54 10.01 -64.03
CA GLU A 747 -6.43 9.05 -65.14
C GLU A 747 -7.74 8.33 -65.45
N LEU A 748 -8.54 7.98 -64.45
CA LEU A 748 -9.88 7.40 -64.65
C LEU A 748 -10.82 8.42 -65.29
N THR A 749 -10.77 9.68 -64.86
CA THR A 749 -11.56 10.77 -65.43
C THR A 749 -11.12 11.09 -66.87
N SER A 750 -9.82 11.03 -67.19
CA SER A 750 -9.34 11.22 -68.56
C SER A 750 -9.68 10.05 -69.49
N MET A 751 -9.74 8.82 -68.96
CA MET A 751 -10.21 7.65 -69.70
C MET A 751 -11.73 7.66 -69.96
N ILE A 752 -12.54 8.22 -69.04
CA ILE A 752 -14.01 8.32 -69.19
C ILE A 752 -14.40 9.53 -70.07
N GLY A 753 -13.59 10.59 -70.10
CA GLY A 753 -13.88 11.85 -70.80
C GLY A 753 -13.73 11.88 -72.32
N THR A 754 -13.67 10.73 -73.02
CA THR A 754 -13.53 10.69 -74.49
C THR A 754 -14.75 10.12 -75.23
N CYS A 755 -15.82 9.75 -74.54
CA CYS A 755 -17.01 9.19 -75.15
C CYS A 755 -18.30 9.82 -74.60
N GLN A 756 -18.65 11.03 -75.05
CA GLN A 756 -20.02 11.53 -75.29
C GLN A 756 -20.01 13.05 -75.54
N GLU A 757 -20.05 13.44 -76.81
CA GLU A 757 -20.74 14.68 -77.21
C GLU A 757 -22.24 14.40 -77.08
N ASP A 758 -22.91 15.05 -76.13
CA ASP A 758 -24.20 15.76 -76.32
C ASP A 758 -24.88 16.06 -74.98
N VAL A 759 -24.95 17.37 -74.68
CA VAL A 759 -26.06 18.10 -74.02
C VAL A 759 -26.70 17.46 -72.79
N TYR A 760 -26.34 17.94 -71.59
CA TYR A 760 -27.24 18.66 -70.66
C TYR A 760 -26.38 19.37 -69.62
N GLU A 761 -26.24 20.68 -69.81
CA GLU A 761 -25.63 21.62 -68.87
C GLU A 761 -26.71 22.00 -67.85
N TYR A 762 -26.55 21.65 -66.57
CA TYR A 762 -27.08 22.42 -65.43
C TYR A 762 -26.31 22.07 -64.14
N GLU A 763 -25.70 23.11 -63.57
CA GLU A 763 -25.12 23.26 -62.22
C GLU A 763 -23.76 22.59 -61.91
N ILE A 764 -22.70 23.13 -62.53
CA ILE A 764 -21.40 23.31 -61.86
C ILE A 764 -21.23 24.82 -61.60
N GLU A 765 -21.66 25.29 -60.44
CA GLU A 765 -21.10 26.52 -59.86
C GLU A 765 -20.06 26.14 -58.80
N ASN A 766 -18.90 26.78 -58.93
CA ASN A 766 -17.71 26.73 -58.05
C ASN A 766 -16.69 25.61 -58.29
N SER A 767 -16.05 25.65 -59.47
CA SER A 767 -14.67 25.19 -59.64
C SER A 767 -13.81 26.22 -60.38
N SER A 768 -13.81 27.46 -59.88
CA SER A 768 -12.83 28.50 -60.23
C SER A 768 -12.05 28.98 -59.00
N THR A 769 -11.71 28.06 -58.10
CA THR A 769 -10.80 28.27 -56.97
C THR A 769 -9.97 26.99 -56.73
N ALA A 770 -9.20 26.57 -57.75
CA ALA A 770 -8.12 25.59 -57.61
C ALA A 770 -6.75 26.24 -57.91
N LYS A 771 -6.59 27.48 -57.46
CA LYS A 771 -5.32 28.18 -57.31
C LYS A 771 -5.36 28.93 -55.99
N ASP A 772 -5.30 28.17 -54.89
CA ASP A 772 -4.84 28.70 -53.62
C ASP A 772 -4.41 27.53 -52.72
N GLY A 773 -3.11 27.48 -52.40
CA GLY A 773 -2.69 27.05 -51.06
C GLY A 773 -1.81 25.81 -50.88
N THR A 774 -1.39 25.08 -51.92
CA THR A 774 -0.35 24.05 -51.77
C THR A 774 0.72 24.24 -52.83
N GLY A 775 1.97 24.43 -52.41
CA GLY A 775 3.10 24.50 -53.33
C GLY A 775 3.14 23.32 -54.30
N SER A 776 3.91 23.45 -55.37
CA SER A 776 4.14 22.36 -56.33
C SER A 776 4.47 21.06 -55.59
N PHE A 777 4.03 19.90 -56.11
CA PHE A 777 4.35 18.58 -55.54
C PHE A 777 5.84 18.48 -55.18
N GLU A 778 6.71 19.02 -56.03
CA GLU A 778 8.16 19.10 -55.80
C GLU A 778 8.54 19.98 -54.59
N GLU A 779 7.96 21.17 -54.45
CA GLU A 779 8.22 22.09 -53.33
C GLU A 779 7.85 21.48 -51.98
N THR A 780 6.73 20.76 -51.93
CA THR A 780 6.30 20.08 -50.70
C THR A 780 7.25 18.94 -50.31
N ILE A 781 7.76 18.18 -51.28
CA ILE A 781 8.76 17.11 -51.06
C ILE A 781 10.09 17.68 -50.59
N VAL A 782 10.57 18.77 -51.20
CA VAL A 782 11.79 19.47 -50.76
C VAL A 782 11.63 20.00 -49.34
N SER A 783 10.47 20.57 -49.01
CA SER A 783 10.20 21.05 -47.65
C SER A 783 10.20 19.93 -46.61
N LEU A 784 9.68 18.75 -46.95
CA LEU A 784 9.67 17.58 -46.07
C LEU A 784 11.08 16.99 -45.91
N ASP A 785 11.89 16.99 -46.98
CA ASP A 785 13.28 16.55 -46.91
C ASP A 785 14.14 17.47 -46.03
N GLU A 786 13.96 18.80 -46.15
CA GLU A 786 14.66 19.74 -45.27
C GLU A 786 14.28 19.57 -43.80
N LYS A 787 12.99 19.42 -43.51
CA LYS A 787 12.49 19.17 -42.15
C LYS A 787 13.06 17.87 -41.60
N PHE A 788 12.99 16.79 -42.37
CA PHE A 788 13.53 15.48 -41.99
C PHE A 788 15.03 15.56 -41.70
N THR A 789 15.79 16.19 -42.59
CA THR A 789 17.24 16.34 -42.44
C THR A 789 17.61 17.17 -41.20
N LYS A 790 16.88 18.26 -40.90
CA LYS A 790 17.10 19.08 -39.70
C LYS A 790 16.87 18.31 -38.39
N VAL A 791 15.81 17.49 -38.33
CA VAL A 791 15.51 16.69 -37.13
C VAL A 791 16.51 15.53 -36.99
N LEU A 792 16.89 14.89 -38.10
CA LEU A 792 17.88 13.83 -38.09
C LEU A 792 19.26 14.33 -37.62
N THR A 793 19.71 15.50 -38.07
CA THR A 793 20.97 16.07 -37.59
C THR A 793 20.92 16.41 -36.10
N ARG A 794 19.80 16.97 -35.62
CA ARG A 794 19.61 17.24 -34.19
C ARG A 794 19.64 15.96 -33.35
N LEU A 795 19.07 14.86 -33.87
CA LEU A 795 19.14 13.54 -33.23
C LEU A 795 20.58 13.04 -33.15
N LEU A 796 21.33 13.10 -34.26
CA LEU A 796 22.72 12.63 -34.33
C LEU A 796 23.64 13.45 -33.42
N ASP A 797 23.54 14.79 -33.44
CA ASP A 797 24.31 15.68 -32.58
C ASP A 797 24.04 15.39 -31.10
N ARG A 798 22.76 15.17 -30.73
CA ARG A 798 22.41 14.86 -29.34
C ARG A 798 22.90 13.47 -28.91
N ILE A 799 22.88 12.48 -29.82
CA ILE A 799 23.44 11.15 -29.56
C ILE A 799 24.97 11.24 -29.42
N CYS A 800 25.66 12.09 -30.19
CA CYS A 800 27.09 12.39 -30.00
C CYS A 800 27.36 12.90 -28.59
N ASP A 801 26.65 13.95 -28.16
CA ASP A 801 26.84 14.57 -26.85
C ASP A 801 26.67 13.54 -25.72
N LEU A 802 25.60 12.75 -25.79
CA LEU A 802 25.29 11.73 -24.78
C LEU A 802 26.24 10.53 -24.82
N GLY A 803 26.76 10.17 -26.00
CA GLY A 803 27.77 9.14 -26.17
C GLY A 803 29.10 9.55 -25.55
N CYS A 804 29.48 10.82 -25.68
CA CYS A 804 30.70 11.39 -25.10
C CYS A 804 30.64 11.52 -23.57
N ASP A 805 29.49 11.88 -23.01
CA ASP A 805 29.35 12.13 -21.58
C ASP A 805 29.18 10.85 -20.72
N ASN A 806 28.61 9.77 -21.28
CA ASN A 806 28.18 8.60 -20.50
C ASN A 806 28.91 7.27 -20.76
N ASN A 807 29.94 7.20 -21.63
CA ASN A 807 30.60 5.94 -22.01
C ASN A 807 29.60 4.82 -22.42
N ASN A 808 28.45 5.18 -22.98
CA ASN A 808 27.52 4.21 -23.53
C ASN A 808 27.99 3.82 -24.94
N GLU A 809 28.97 2.93 -25.03
CA GLU A 809 29.51 2.38 -26.30
C GLU A 809 28.39 1.92 -27.26
N LYS A 810 27.27 1.46 -26.71
CA LYS A 810 26.07 1.06 -27.47
C LYS A 810 25.34 2.20 -28.17
N LEU A 811 25.27 3.39 -27.56
CA LEU A 811 24.65 4.57 -28.21
C LEU A 811 25.55 5.08 -29.35
N LEU A 812 26.87 4.96 -29.20
CA LEU A 812 27.83 5.26 -30.26
C LEU A 812 27.70 4.29 -31.45
N ASN A 813 27.34 3.03 -31.20
CA ASN A 813 27.03 2.07 -32.28
C ASN A 813 25.82 2.50 -33.11
N VAL A 814 24.83 3.19 -32.51
CA VAL A 814 23.71 3.77 -33.27
C VAL A 814 24.22 4.81 -34.25
N LEU A 815 25.13 5.66 -33.81
CA LEU A 815 25.71 6.69 -34.66
C LEU A 815 26.52 6.09 -35.81
N CYS A 816 27.37 5.11 -35.51
CA CYS A 816 28.13 4.39 -36.54
C CYS A 816 27.24 3.62 -37.52
N ARG A 817 26.00 3.28 -37.16
CA ARG A 817 25.04 2.63 -38.06
C ARG A 817 24.21 3.61 -38.86
N LEU A 818 23.65 4.64 -38.22
CA LEU A 818 22.87 5.67 -38.90
C LEU A 818 23.72 6.46 -39.88
N ASP A 819 25.03 6.59 -39.61
CA ASP A 819 25.99 7.28 -40.47
C ASP A 819 27.11 6.34 -40.97
N PHE A 820 26.79 5.06 -41.23
CA PHE A 820 27.78 4.05 -41.64
C PHE A 820 28.59 4.44 -42.90
N ASN A 821 27.99 5.23 -43.81
CA ASN A 821 28.65 5.72 -45.03
C ASN A 821 29.16 7.17 -44.93
N MET A 822 29.13 7.80 -43.74
CA MET A 822 29.41 9.23 -43.55
C MET A 822 28.56 10.16 -44.43
N PHE A 823 27.41 9.66 -44.90
CA PHE A 823 26.53 10.38 -45.81
C PHE A 823 25.96 11.64 -45.16
N TYR A 824 25.62 11.56 -43.86
CA TYR A 824 25.04 12.68 -43.13
C TYR A 824 26.10 13.62 -42.57
N THR A 825 27.27 13.10 -42.16
CA THR A 825 28.44 13.91 -41.81
C THR A 825 28.98 14.71 -43.00
N ASP A 826 29.00 14.15 -44.21
CA ASP A 826 29.36 14.89 -45.43
C ASP A 826 28.35 16.00 -45.78
N ILE A 827 27.06 15.78 -45.52
CA ILE A 827 26.00 16.81 -45.68
C ILE A 827 26.19 17.94 -44.66
N LEU A 828 26.59 17.62 -43.43
CA LEU A 828 26.91 18.60 -42.39
C LEU A 828 28.16 19.42 -42.75
N ILE A 829 29.21 18.77 -43.27
CA ILE A 829 30.42 19.45 -43.74
C ILE A 829 30.13 20.35 -44.94
N ARG A 830 29.28 19.91 -45.90
CA ARG A 830 28.86 20.72 -47.04
C ARG A 830 28.02 21.94 -46.63
N ARG A 831 27.02 21.76 -45.76
CA ARG A 831 26.22 22.89 -45.22
C ARG A 831 27.04 23.83 -44.33
N GLY A 832 28.03 23.30 -43.63
CA GLY A 832 29.00 24.09 -42.87
C GLY A 832 29.85 24.98 -43.78
N ARG A 833 30.32 24.44 -44.92
CA ARG A 833 31.04 25.19 -45.95
C ARG A 833 30.18 26.24 -46.65
N GLU A 834 28.94 25.93 -46.99
CA GLU A 834 27.99 26.89 -47.59
C GLU A 834 27.66 28.07 -46.64
N LYS A 835 27.62 27.84 -45.33
CA LYS A 835 27.45 28.92 -44.33
C LYS A 835 28.69 29.80 -44.18
N THR A 836 29.90 29.24 -44.29
CA THR A 836 31.14 30.02 -44.27
C THR A 836 31.33 30.82 -45.57
N ASP A 837 30.94 30.26 -46.71
CA ASP A 837 31.01 30.96 -48.01
C ASP A 837 29.96 32.08 -48.08
N ALA A 838 28.73 31.85 -47.57
CA ALA A 838 27.71 32.90 -47.47
C ALA A 838 28.07 34.02 -46.47
N GLN A 839 28.92 33.76 -45.47
CA GLN A 839 29.43 34.80 -44.57
C GLN A 839 30.60 35.58 -45.19
N GLN A 840 31.38 34.97 -46.10
CA GLN A 840 32.44 35.67 -46.84
C GLN A 840 31.86 36.59 -47.91
N ASP A 841 30.78 36.20 -48.60
CA ASP A 841 30.10 37.02 -49.62
C ASP A 841 29.32 38.24 -49.05
N ILE A 842 29.03 38.27 -47.74
CA ILE A 842 28.43 39.43 -47.07
C ILE A 842 29.53 40.42 -46.58
N SER A 843 30.80 39.99 -46.60
CA SER A 843 31.97 40.79 -46.21
C SER A 843 32.89 41.19 -47.37
N GLY A 844 32.45 40.99 -48.61
CA GLY A 844 33.15 41.39 -49.85
C GLY A 844 32.72 42.74 -50.38
#